data_AF-A0A395IPJ0-F1
#
_entry.id   AF-A0A395IPJ0-F1
#
_cell.length_a   1.000
_cell.length_b   1.000
_cell.length_c   1.000
_cell.angle_alpha   90.00
_cell.angle_beta   90.00
_cell.angle_gamma   90.00
#
_symmetry.space_group_name_H-M   'P 1'
#
loop_
_entity.id
_entity.type
_entity.pdbx_description
1 polymer ?
#
loop_
_entity_poly.entity_id
_entity_poly.type
_entity_poly.pdbx_seq_one_letter_code
_entity_poly.pdbx_strand_id
1 'polypeptide(L)'
;MAETQTFISGADGNEVFQAKYIPKQKGPLTSDHPSMRAYISTYPPLGQLTAIANINQSDASTIFVTALLEVDESRVTEPWEVSLLFLDGDQEAESVYGKDKWAESQMKPIEKKDSLPTILQTVAPLGLRRLYFKTSLPSHLPTKFTIKFRSNSNESWKLVKDHQGTQDGTIILRTVTAQENISNSLSDYVKGANGKESTIKDIEFGLPWGQDKLARWFALIRIWTPWLAPRQGKTVFDLDKEAVTCSFLSSEGKHIVLLAISGINNVMTLFKSDSDGKVVLRARSDNPKNSVARILVGLGDDYESANAAVMYHARQVVTIFESESGETQKEIEALKGGNEKTKVWMENWCDGLTYCTWNALGQRLTEEKILRAVEILAENKINVTNFIIDDNWQAIDYKGHGQFQHGWVEFEAERKAFPNGLKHTISLIRQKLPSIQHVAVWHAILGYWGGLAPNGKIAETYKTVEVIRRDSLRRNLPLGGKMTVVAKEDVQRFYNDFYSFLSSCGVDAVKTDAQFMLDLLESAEDRSDLISAYQDAWTLSTLRHFSVKAISCMSQIPQILFHSQLPQNRPPILVRNSDDFFPEIPTSHPWHVFTNAHNALFTQHLNLIPDWDMFQTVHDYSGFHAAARCVSGGPIYITDVPGQHDLDLINQMTGPTPRGKTVIFRPSVVGKSLDQYNGYDDDHILPIGTYHGAAYTGTGIIGFFNVSQRPLSELVPLSKFPGVEEAQFYIVRAHSSGAISKPMQVVDPQALIYVSLAVRGYDILSAYPLRGFVDQGNDNNTTWIANLGLLGKLAGAAAIVDSKMTKSENGKIIIDTSVKALGTLGIYISTLPDISYKDNLLVTILGKVLPIHTVTSSKTDPHVLEIDTLEAWKELELSAGWSNEVEVKIYIHPVA
;
A
#
# COMPACT_ATOMS: atom_id res chain seq x y z
N MET A 1 -19.95 -33.52 14.72
CA MET A 1 -18.76 -33.66 13.85
C MET A 1 -19.25 -33.70 12.42
N ALA A 2 -19.40 -32.53 11.80
CA ALA A 2 -19.61 -32.38 10.37
C ALA A 2 -18.30 -31.81 9.84
N GLU A 3 -17.62 -32.52 8.95
CA GLU A 3 -16.38 -32.09 8.33
C GLU A 3 -16.62 -30.79 7.57
N THR A 4 -16.08 -29.69 8.09
CA THR A 4 -15.89 -28.44 7.38
C THR A 4 -14.82 -28.65 6.30
N GLN A 5 -15.22 -29.13 5.12
CA GLN A 5 -14.43 -28.98 3.91
C GLN A 5 -14.50 -27.51 3.49
N THR A 6 -13.40 -26.78 3.70
CA THR A 6 -13.18 -25.44 3.16
C THR A 6 -13.06 -25.52 1.63
N PHE A 7 -13.81 -24.66 0.94
CA PHE A 7 -14.03 -24.67 -0.50
C PHE A 7 -12.94 -23.90 -1.26
N ILE A 8 -11.74 -24.46 -1.30
CA ILE A 8 -10.82 -24.35 -2.44
C ILE A 8 -10.21 -25.73 -2.58
N SER A 9 -10.68 -26.55 -3.52
CA SER A 9 -10.01 -27.82 -3.79
C SER A 9 -8.56 -27.51 -4.15
N GLY A 10 -7.60 -28.08 -3.43
CA GLY A 10 -6.16 -27.99 -3.72
C GLY A 10 -5.74 -28.64 -5.04
N ALA A 11 -6.67 -28.86 -5.97
CA ALA A 11 -6.47 -29.64 -7.17
C ALA A 11 -5.71 -28.89 -8.29
N ASP A 12 -5.73 -27.55 -8.40
CA ASP A 12 -5.20 -26.89 -9.62
C ASP A 12 -4.41 -25.58 -9.38
N GLY A 13 -3.24 -25.66 -8.72
CA GLY A 13 -2.16 -24.67 -8.96
C GLY A 13 -1.61 -23.86 -7.79
N ASN A 14 -1.97 -24.16 -6.54
CA ASN A 14 -1.47 -23.43 -5.35
C ASN A 14 0.01 -23.71 -5.04
N GLU A 15 0.47 -24.96 -5.16
CA GLU A 15 1.89 -25.30 -4.98
C GLU A 15 2.76 -24.75 -6.14
N VAL A 16 2.22 -24.75 -7.37
CA VAL A 16 2.87 -24.16 -8.55
C VAL A 16 2.98 -22.64 -8.42
N PHE A 17 2.02 -21.98 -7.77
CA PHE A 17 2.06 -20.54 -7.51
C PHE A 17 3.28 -20.17 -6.65
N GLN A 18 3.48 -20.88 -5.54
CA GLN A 18 4.62 -20.64 -4.66
C GLN A 18 5.95 -20.89 -5.37
N ALA A 19 6.11 -22.04 -6.02
CA ALA A 19 7.39 -22.45 -6.61
C ALA A 19 7.85 -21.58 -7.79
N LYS A 20 6.92 -20.97 -8.54
CA LYS A 20 7.22 -20.28 -9.80
C LYS A 20 7.12 -18.75 -9.73
N TYR A 21 6.45 -18.18 -8.73
CA TYR A 21 6.07 -16.76 -8.74
C TYR A 21 6.48 -15.96 -7.50
N ILE A 22 6.53 -16.61 -6.34
CA ILE A 22 7.04 -15.99 -5.11
C ILE A 22 8.55 -16.24 -5.03
N PRO A 23 9.40 -15.20 -4.89
CA PRO A 23 10.82 -15.40 -4.61
C PRO A 23 11.02 -16.25 -3.35
N LYS A 24 11.96 -17.19 -3.39
CA LYS A 24 12.24 -18.05 -2.24
C LYS A 24 12.78 -17.20 -1.08
N GLN A 25 12.13 -17.30 0.07
CA GLN A 25 12.66 -16.72 1.30
C GLN A 25 13.69 -17.65 1.93
N LYS A 26 14.59 -17.07 2.72
CA LYS A 26 15.42 -17.86 3.64
C LYS A 26 14.51 -18.56 4.64
N GLY A 27 14.88 -19.80 4.97
CA GLY A 27 14.14 -20.60 5.94
C GLY A 27 14.17 -20.00 7.35
N PRO A 28 13.27 -20.49 8.23
CA PRO A 28 13.28 -20.12 9.64
C PRO A 28 14.62 -20.53 10.28
N LEU A 29 15.06 -19.76 11.26
CA LEU A 29 16.24 -20.10 12.05
C LEU A 29 15.92 -21.25 13.02
N THR A 30 16.88 -22.15 13.21
CA THR A 30 16.80 -23.17 14.26
C THR A 30 16.96 -22.52 15.64
N SER A 31 16.38 -23.11 16.69
CA SER A 31 16.43 -22.54 18.05
C SER A 31 17.84 -22.44 18.64
N ASP A 32 18.78 -23.24 18.13
CA ASP A 32 20.20 -23.24 18.49
C ASP A 32 21.03 -22.26 17.65
N HIS A 33 20.43 -21.56 16.68
CA HIS A 33 21.15 -20.61 15.84
C HIS A 33 21.80 -19.51 16.69
N PRO A 34 23.08 -19.14 16.47
CA PRO A 34 23.81 -18.21 17.33
C PRO A 34 23.12 -16.85 17.51
N SER A 35 22.40 -16.37 16.48
CA SER A 35 21.65 -15.12 16.53
C SER A 35 20.47 -15.13 17.51
N MET A 36 20.01 -16.30 17.96
CA MET A 36 18.97 -16.42 18.99
C MET A 36 19.48 -16.06 20.39
N ARG A 37 20.80 -15.98 20.59
CA ARG A 37 21.43 -15.63 21.88
C ARG A 37 22.10 -14.25 21.89
N ALA A 38 22.48 -13.76 20.70
CA ALA A 38 23.05 -12.45 20.49
C ALA A 38 22.70 -11.97 19.08
N TYR A 39 21.95 -10.88 18.95
CA TYR A 39 21.53 -10.30 17.67
C TYR A 39 22.07 -8.87 17.55
N ILE A 40 22.52 -8.45 16.36
CA ILE A 40 23.00 -7.09 16.10
C ILE A 40 22.25 -6.47 14.93
N SER A 41 21.72 -5.27 15.16
CA SER A 41 21.26 -4.34 14.13
C SER A 41 21.96 -2.99 14.26
N THR A 42 21.90 -2.19 13.21
CA THR A 42 22.57 -0.88 13.18
C THR A 42 21.70 0.19 12.54
N TYR A 43 22.02 1.45 12.83
CA TYR A 43 21.67 2.59 11.99
C TYR A 43 22.94 3.38 11.65
N PRO A 44 23.23 3.68 10.37
CA PRO A 44 22.58 3.14 9.16
C PRO A 44 22.52 1.60 9.13
N PRO A 45 21.51 0.98 8.49
CA PRO A 45 21.30 -0.47 8.51
C PRO A 45 22.37 -1.26 7.73
N LEU A 46 22.79 -2.39 8.31
CA LEU A 46 23.53 -3.45 7.60
C LEU A 46 22.64 -4.09 6.52
N GLY A 47 23.25 -4.67 5.49
CA GLY A 47 22.57 -5.32 4.36
C GLY A 47 21.95 -4.36 3.35
N GLN A 48 21.77 -3.10 3.74
CA GLN A 48 21.15 -2.06 2.96
C GLN A 48 22.16 -1.02 2.46
N LEU A 49 21.72 -0.26 1.46
CA LEU A 49 22.39 0.94 1.02
C LEU A 49 21.65 2.15 1.60
N THR A 50 22.37 3.02 2.31
CA THR A 50 21.85 4.25 2.89
C THR A 50 22.45 5.47 2.19
N ALA A 51 21.61 6.27 1.55
CA ALA A 51 22.03 7.54 0.96
C ALA A 51 21.76 8.70 1.93
N ILE A 52 22.78 9.49 2.26
CA ILE A 52 22.69 10.62 3.18
C ILE A 52 22.88 11.96 2.44
N ALA A 53 22.23 13.03 2.89
CA ALA A 53 22.34 14.35 2.26
C ALA A 53 23.77 14.92 2.37
N ASN A 54 24.23 15.62 1.33
CA ASN A 54 25.49 16.38 1.37
C ASN A 54 25.29 17.63 2.23
N ILE A 55 25.69 17.56 3.50
CA ILE A 55 25.71 18.71 4.41
C ILE A 55 26.98 19.50 4.06
N ASN A 56 26.83 20.79 3.75
CA ASN A 56 27.89 21.69 3.29
C ASN A 56 29.25 21.43 3.97
N GLN A 57 30.31 21.31 3.16
CA GLN A 57 31.71 21.02 3.55
C GLN A 57 32.33 21.96 4.60
N SER A 58 31.63 23.00 5.06
CA SER A 58 32.11 23.93 6.09
C SER A 58 31.91 23.44 7.53
N ASP A 59 31.07 22.45 7.76
CA ASP A 59 31.01 21.70 9.02
C ASP A 59 31.19 20.22 8.70
N ALA A 60 32.26 19.61 9.21
CA ALA A 60 32.47 18.16 9.11
C ALA A 60 31.39 17.43 9.91
N SER A 61 30.19 17.29 9.33
CA SER A 61 29.10 16.51 9.92
C SER A 61 29.57 15.06 10.03
N THR A 62 29.91 14.69 11.25
CA THR A 62 30.39 13.36 11.57
C THR A 62 29.21 12.40 11.48
N ILE A 63 29.25 11.46 10.55
CA ILE A 63 28.22 10.41 10.43
C ILE A 63 28.38 9.47 11.63
N PHE A 64 27.29 9.19 12.35
CA PHE A 64 27.33 8.25 13.46
C PHE A 64 26.75 6.91 13.04
N VAL A 65 27.43 5.83 13.41
CA VAL A 65 26.88 4.47 13.39
C VAL A 65 26.47 4.12 14.80
N THR A 66 25.19 3.79 14.98
CA THR A 66 24.63 3.26 16.22
C THR A 66 24.39 1.77 16.04
N ALA A 67 24.97 0.93 16.90
CA ALA A 67 24.73 -0.50 16.94
C ALA A 67 23.84 -0.84 18.13
N LEU A 68 22.81 -1.64 17.87
CA LEU A 68 22.01 -2.32 18.88
C LEU A 68 22.47 -3.77 18.97
N LEU A 69 22.93 -4.16 20.15
CA LEU A 69 23.25 -5.55 20.50
C LEU A 69 22.18 -6.07 21.46
N GLU A 70 21.45 -7.09 21.04
CA GLU A 70 20.42 -7.77 21.83
C GLU A 70 21.01 -9.10 22.34
N VAL A 71 21.04 -9.32 23.66
CA VAL A 71 21.65 -10.50 24.30
C VAL A 71 20.75 -11.10 25.36
N ASP A 72 20.96 -12.38 25.69
CA ASP A 72 20.24 -13.05 26.77
C ASP A 72 20.40 -12.30 28.12
N GLU A 73 19.36 -12.33 28.96
CA GLU A 73 19.37 -11.64 30.26
C GLU A 73 20.55 -12.07 31.16
N SER A 74 20.95 -13.34 31.10
CA SER A 74 22.11 -13.84 31.86
C SER A 74 23.45 -13.23 31.42
N ARG A 75 23.49 -12.59 30.25
CA ARG A 75 24.72 -12.09 29.60
C ARG A 75 24.78 -10.57 29.48
N VAL A 76 23.75 -9.87 29.95
CA VAL A 76 23.64 -8.40 29.83
C VAL A 76 24.76 -7.66 30.57
N THR A 77 25.30 -8.27 31.64
CA THR A 77 26.37 -7.70 32.47
C THR A 77 27.78 -8.09 31.99
N GLU A 78 27.90 -8.90 30.93
CA GLU A 78 29.21 -9.18 30.34
C GLU A 78 29.80 -7.89 29.73
N PRO A 79 31.14 -7.70 29.78
CA PRO A 79 31.79 -6.50 29.27
C PRO A 79 31.91 -6.53 27.73
N TRP A 80 30.75 -6.48 27.06
CA TRP A 80 30.64 -6.57 25.62
C TRP A 80 31.47 -5.50 24.90
N GLU A 81 32.21 -5.93 23.90
CA GLU A 81 32.99 -5.08 23.01
C GLU A 81 32.41 -5.17 21.59
N VAL A 82 32.22 -4.00 20.96
CA VAL A 82 31.68 -3.88 19.60
C VAL A 82 32.59 -2.94 18.80
N SER A 83 32.92 -3.33 17.57
CA SER A 83 33.75 -2.53 16.66
C SER A 83 33.08 -2.38 15.30
N LEU A 84 33.16 -1.17 14.78
CA LEU A 84 32.84 -0.83 13.39
C LEU A 84 34.03 -1.13 12.51
N LEU A 85 33.82 -1.89 11.45
CA LEU A 85 34.77 -2.06 10.36
C LEU A 85 34.24 -1.31 9.15
N PHE A 86 35.07 -0.54 8.45
CA PHE A 86 34.67 0.22 7.26
C PHE A 86 35.80 0.29 6.23
N LEU A 87 35.47 0.49 4.96
CA LEU A 87 36.47 0.72 3.92
C LEU A 87 36.97 2.16 4.00
N ASP A 88 38.28 2.31 4.17
CA ASP A 88 38.96 3.61 4.21
C ASP A 88 39.70 3.84 2.90
N GLY A 89 39.33 4.91 2.19
CA GLY A 89 39.69 5.15 0.80
C GLY A 89 41.17 5.50 0.54
N ASP A 90 41.98 5.72 1.58
CA ASP A 90 43.27 6.41 1.47
C ASP A 90 44.51 5.65 1.98
N GLN A 91 44.47 4.33 2.24
CA GLN A 91 45.68 3.62 2.68
C GLN A 91 46.00 2.31 1.96
N GLU A 92 47.00 2.37 1.08
CA GLU A 92 47.92 1.25 0.84
C GLU A 92 48.60 0.87 2.17
N ALA A 93 48.10 -0.13 2.88
CA ALA A 93 48.98 -0.92 3.75
C ALA A 93 48.54 -2.38 3.74
N GLU A 94 49.52 -3.26 3.54
CA GLU A 94 49.36 -4.71 3.41
C GLU A 94 48.66 -5.33 4.63
N SER A 95 47.70 -6.21 4.38
CA SER A 95 47.29 -7.20 5.39
C SER A 95 46.95 -8.54 4.75
N VAL A 96 47.12 -9.60 5.55
CA VAL A 96 47.33 -11.00 5.15
C VAL A 96 46.08 -11.74 4.64
N TYR A 97 44.93 -11.07 4.44
CA TYR A 97 43.70 -11.72 3.99
C TYR A 97 42.87 -10.86 3.02
N GLY A 98 43.13 -10.99 1.71
CA GLY A 98 42.19 -10.59 0.65
C GLY A 98 42.08 -9.08 0.35
N LYS A 99 41.58 -8.77 -0.86
CA LYS A 99 41.81 -7.52 -1.62
C LYS A 99 41.15 -6.21 -1.12
N ASP A 100 40.46 -6.18 0.02
CA ASP A 100 39.83 -4.95 0.54
C ASP A 100 40.33 -4.65 1.96
N LYS A 101 40.95 -3.49 2.19
CA LYS A 101 41.50 -3.10 3.50
C LYS A 101 40.42 -2.40 4.35
N TRP A 102 39.97 -3.06 5.41
CA TRP A 102 38.99 -2.54 6.36
C TRP A 102 39.69 -1.82 7.51
N ALA A 103 39.38 -0.54 7.71
CA ALA A 103 39.73 0.20 8.91
C ALA A 103 38.76 -0.16 10.06
N GLU A 104 39.21 0.03 11.30
CA GLU A 104 38.44 -0.34 12.51
C GLU A 104 38.26 0.85 13.44
N SER A 105 37.09 0.97 14.04
CA SER A 105 36.80 1.92 15.11
C SER A 105 36.00 1.24 16.23
N GLN A 106 36.55 1.27 17.44
CA GLN A 106 35.88 0.74 18.63
C GLN A 106 34.63 1.57 18.93
N MET A 107 33.49 0.91 19.11
CA MET A 107 32.23 1.57 19.47
C MET A 107 32.13 1.72 20.98
N LYS A 108 31.64 2.88 21.44
CA LYS A 108 31.47 3.18 22.86
C LYS A 108 30.02 2.92 23.30
N PRO A 109 29.78 2.34 24.49
CA PRO A 109 28.43 2.22 25.04
C PRO A 109 27.73 3.58 25.15
N ILE A 110 26.42 3.61 24.90
CA ILE A 110 25.58 4.80 25.11
C ILE A 110 25.07 4.77 26.55
N GLU A 111 25.69 5.55 27.43
CA GLU A 111 25.34 5.60 28.86
C GLU A 111 24.26 6.64 29.20
N LYS A 112 24.18 7.72 28.41
CA LYS A 112 23.20 8.79 28.63
C LYS A 112 21.81 8.35 28.19
N LYS A 113 20.86 8.33 29.13
CA LYS A 113 19.47 7.92 28.89
C LYS A 113 18.78 8.71 27.76
N ASP A 114 19.07 10.00 27.62
CA ASP A 114 18.50 10.85 26.57
C ASP A 114 19.11 10.62 25.18
N SER A 115 20.22 9.88 25.08
CA SER A 115 20.84 9.51 23.81
C SER A 115 20.50 8.08 23.37
N LEU A 116 19.69 7.35 24.15
CA LEU A 116 19.24 6.01 23.79
C LEU A 116 18.13 6.10 22.74
N PRO A 117 18.10 5.18 21.75
CA PRO A 117 16.96 5.06 20.86
C PRO A 117 15.64 4.92 21.62
N THR A 118 14.60 5.57 21.10
CA THR A 118 13.26 5.55 21.66
C THR A 118 12.65 4.16 21.53
N ILE A 119 12.03 3.69 22.60
CA ILE A 119 11.41 2.36 22.67
C ILE A 119 9.92 2.58 22.92
N LEU A 120 9.11 2.20 21.94
CA LEU A 120 7.65 2.32 22.05
C LEU A 120 6.97 0.97 22.22
N GLN A 121 7.59 -0.12 21.79
CA GLN A 121 7.03 -1.46 21.90
C GLN A 121 7.35 -2.07 23.27
N THR A 122 6.34 -2.69 23.90
CA THR A 122 6.43 -3.24 25.26
C THR A 122 6.98 -4.66 25.31
N VAL A 123 6.89 -5.41 24.22
CA VAL A 123 7.36 -6.80 24.13
C VAL A 123 8.44 -6.89 23.06
N ALA A 124 9.65 -7.29 23.45
CA ALA A 124 10.69 -7.69 22.51
C ALA A 124 10.43 -9.17 22.14
N PRO A 125 10.16 -9.50 20.85
CA PRO A 125 9.90 -10.87 20.39
C PRO A 125 10.95 -11.90 20.80
N LEU A 126 12.20 -11.48 20.94
CA LEU A 126 13.32 -12.34 21.29
C LEU A 126 13.55 -12.46 22.81
N GLY A 127 12.88 -11.65 23.64
CA GLY A 127 13.09 -11.61 25.09
C GLY A 127 14.49 -11.13 25.51
N LEU A 128 15.30 -10.63 24.56
CA LEU A 128 16.68 -10.23 24.76
C LEU A 128 16.79 -8.83 25.39
N ARG A 129 17.86 -8.61 26.15
CA ARG A 129 18.26 -7.32 26.70
C ARG A 129 19.08 -6.53 25.69
N ARG A 130 18.85 -5.22 25.65
CA ARG A 130 19.40 -4.31 24.64
C ARG A 130 20.58 -3.54 25.20
N LEU A 131 21.68 -3.54 24.46
CA LEU A 131 22.89 -2.77 24.70
C LEU A 131 23.14 -1.90 23.47
N TYR A 132 23.41 -0.62 23.67
CA TYR A 132 23.58 0.34 22.57
C TYR A 132 25.01 0.85 22.55
N PHE A 133 25.61 0.86 21.36
CA PHE A 133 26.97 1.34 21.12
C PHE A 133 26.96 2.35 19.99
N LYS A 134 27.88 3.31 20.02
CA LYS A 134 28.04 4.28 18.93
C LYS A 134 29.50 4.59 18.63
N THR A 135 29.76 4.92 17.38
CA THR A 135 31.01 5.54 16.93
C THR A 135 30.73 6.47 15.75
N SER A 136 31.65 7.40 15.52
CA SER A 136 31.73 8.16 14.28
C SER A 136 32.31 7.30 13.15
N LEU A 137 31.76 7.43 11.96
CA LEU A 137 32.36 6.96 10.72
C LEU A 137 33.33 8.03 10.21
N PRO A 138 34.62 7.70 9.97
CA PRO A 138 35.58 8.64 9.42
C PRO A 138 35.18 9.13 8.03
N SER A 139 35.63 10.34 7.68
CA SER A 139 35.07 11.22 6.65
C SER A 139 35.42 10.87 5.21
N HIS A 140 35.06 9.66 4.75
CA HIS A 140 35.18 9.26 3.34
C HIS A 140 33.95 8.46 2.88
N LEU A 141 33.24 8.96 1.87
CA LEU A 141 32.07 8.31 1.25
C LEU A 141 32.23 8.29 -0.29
N PRO A 142 31.71 7.28 -1.00
CA PRO A 142 30.95 6.14 -0.49
C PRO A 142 31.85 5.15 0.30
N THR A 143 31.28 4.46 1.29
CA THR A 143 31.99 3.42 2.05
C THR A 143 31.08 2.22 2.35
N LYS A 144 31.69 1.04 2.46
CA LYS A 144 31.03 -0.15 3.01
C LYS A 144 31.43 -0.31 4.46
N PHE A 145 30.51 -0.75 5.29
CA PHE A 145 30.76 -0.98 6.71
C PHE A 145 30.12 -2.29 7.19
N THR A 146 30.71 -2.88 8.22
CA THR A 146 30.23 -4.07 8.90
C THR A 146 30.55 -4.00 10.39
N ILE A 147 30.02 -4.92 11.19
CA ILE A 147 30.22 -4.95 12.65
C ILE A 147 30.87 -6.27 13.06
N LYS A 148 31.79 -6.19 14.02
CA LYS A 148 32.22 -7.33 14.83
C LYS A 148 31.98 -7.08 16.31
N PHE A 149 31.80 -8.17 17.07
CA PHE A 149 31.50 -8.10 18.50
C PHE A 149 32.05 -9.31 19.26
N ARG A 150 32.25 -9.16 20.57
CA ARG A 150 32.61 -10.23 21.52
C ARG A 150 32.14 -9.88 22.92
N SER A 151 31.92 -10.89 23.76
CA SER A 151 31.39 -10.71 25.11
C SER A 151 32.41 -10.20 26.13
N ASN A 152 33.69 -10.48 25.91
CA ASN A 152 34.79 -9.96 26.69
C ASN A 152 36.11 -10.11 25.93
N SER A 153 37.19 -9.57 26.50
CA SER A 153 38.52 -9.56 25.89
C SER A 153 39.16 -10.94 25.65
N ASN A 154 38.71 -11.98 26.35
CA ASN A 154 39.21 -13.36 26.21
C ASN A 154 38.47 -14.17 25.14
N GLU A 155 37.33 -13.67 24.65
CA GLU A 155 36.52 -14.33 23.62
C GLU A 155 36.96 -13.91 22.22
N SER A 156 36.72 -14.78 21.24
CA SER A 156 37.01 -14.48 19.83
C SER A 156 35.99 -13.49 19.26
N TRP A 157 36.48 -12.58 18.41
CA TRP A 157 35.63 -11.68 17.65
C TRP A 157 34.74 -12.45 16.68
N LYS A 158 33.47 -12.05 16.62
CA LYS A 158 32.48 -12.59 15.67
C LYS A 158 32.06 -11.48 14.71
N LEU A 159 32.16 -11.74 13.41
CA LEU A 159 31.60 -10.86 12.39
C LEU A 159 30.09 -11.07 12.30
N VAL A 160 29.32 -9.99 12.16
CA VAL A 160 27.86 -10.06 12.02
C VAL A 160 27.44 -10.91 10.82
N LYS A 161 28.17 -10.79 9.70
CA LYS A 161 27.94 -11.58 8.49
C LYS A 161 28.01 -13.08 8.74
N ASP A 162 28.99 -13.53 9.51
CA ASP A 162 29.19 -14.95 9.81
C ASP A 162 28.26 -15.44 10.93
N HIS A 163 27.95 -14.57 11.90
CA HIS A 163 27.11 -14.92 13.06
C HIS A 163 25.60 -14.92 12.76
N GLN A 164 25.13 -14.04 11.87
CA GLN A 164 23.70 -13.79 11.62
C GLN A 164 23.29 -13.92 10.15
N GLY A 165 24.25 -13.88 9.22
CA GLY A 165 23.99 -13.86 7.77
C GLY A 165 23.71 -12.47 7.17
N THR A 166 23.66 -11.41 7.99
CA THR A 166 23.41 -10.04 7.56
C THR A 166 24.60 -9.51 6.76
N GLN A 167 24.36 -9.02 5.54
CA GLN A 167 25.42 -8.52 4.66
C GLN A 167 25.93 -7.15 5.10
N ASP A 168 27.02 -6.69 4.49
CA ASP A 168 27.62 -5.40 4.80
C ASP A 168 26.69 -4.24 4.40
N GLY A 169 26.67 -3.18 5.20
CA GLY A 169 25.96 -1.94 4.88
C GLY A 169 26.80 -1.09 3.92
N THR A 170 26.13 -0.24 3.13
CA THR A 170 26.81 0.73 2.25
C THR A 170 26.26 2.13 2.52
N ILE A 171 27.13 3.12 2.72
CA ILE A 171 26.75 4.53 2.89
C ILE A 171 27.29 5.31 1.71
N ILE A 172 26.45 6.16 1.12
CA ILE A 172 26.81 7.01 -0.02
C ILE A 172 26.29 8.44 0.20
N LEU A 173 26.99 9.43 -0.38
CA LEU A 173 26.54 10.82 -0.39
C LEU A 173 25.52 11.04 -1.49
N ARG A 174 24.41 11.70 -1.17
CA ARG A 174 23.56 12.36 -2.17
C ARG A 174 24.33 13.54 -2.73
N THR A 175 24.95 13.36 -3.89
CA THR A 175 25.56 14.46 -4.63
C THR A 175 24.47 15.25 -5.35
N VAL A 176 24.57 16.58 -5.41
CA VAL A 176 23.75 17.41 -6.30
C VAL A 176 24.55 17.59 -7.59
N THR A 177 23.97 17.28 -8.75
CA THR A 177 24.66 17.49 -10.03
C THR A 177 23.72 18.18 -11.01
N ALA A 178 24.23 19.20 -11.69
CA ALA A 178 23.52 19.85 -12.78
C ALA A 178 23.26 18.86 -13.93
N GLN A 179 22.05 18.90 -14.50
CA GLN A 179 21.69 18.15 -15.69
C GLN A 179 22.55 18.61 -16.88
N GLU A 180 23.58 17.85 -17.24
CA GLU A 180 24.24 18.02 -18.53
C GLU A 180 24.09 16.77 -19.40
N ASN A 181 23.47 17.01 -20.57
CA ASN A 181 23.47 16.23 -21.80
C ASN A 181 23.16 14.73 -21.70
N ILE A 182 21.86 14.44 -21.56
CA ILE A 182 21.28 13.19 -22.05
C ILE A 182 20.84 13.43 -23.50
N SER A 183 21.29 12.57 -24.41
CA SER A 183 20.90 12.59 -25.82
C SER A 183 19.37 12.41 -25.96
N ASN A 184 18.70 13.38 -26.58
CA ASN A 184 17.23 13.50 -26.67
C ASN A 184 16.59 12.76 -27.85
N SER A 185 17.15 11.65 -28.35
CA SER A 185 16.41 10.81 -29.31
C SER A 185 16.96 9.40 -29.41
N LEU A 186 16.19 8.43 -28.93
CA LEU A 186 16.26 7.03 -29.34
C LEU A 186 14.98 6.71 -30.11
N SER A 187 14.82 7.33 -31.29
CA SER A 187 13.70 7.03 -32.19
C SER A 187 14.00 5.78 -33.00
N ASP A 188 13.77 4.61 -32.41
CA ASP A 188 13.80 3.36 -33.16
C ASP A 188 12.41 3.00 -33.68
N TYR A 189 12.32 2.84 -35.00
CA TYR A 189 11.08 2.43 -35.67
C TYR A 189 10.76 0.95 -35.41
N VAL A 190 9.47 0.67 -35.16
CA VAL A 190 8.87 -0.67 -35.15
C VAL A 190 8.00 -0.80 -36.40
N LYS A 191 8.18 -1.87 -37.17
CA LYS A 191 7.36 -2.09 -38.38
C LYS A 191 5.89 -2.32 -37.99
N GLY A 192 4.98 -2.00 -38.90
CA GLY A 192 3.57 -2.32 -38.74
C GLY A 192 3.31 -3.83 -38.61
N ALA A 193 2.18 -4.20 -38.01
CA ALA A 193 1.63 -5.54 -38.00
C ALA A 193 1.34 -6.02 -39.43
N ASN A 194 1.49 -7.33 -39.66
CA ASN A 194 1.22 -7.97 -40.95
C ASN A 194 -0.14 -8.67 -40.89
N GLY A 195 -1.21 -7.93 -41.20
CA GLY A 195 -2.59 -8.41 -41.02
C GLY A 195 -2.86 -8.75 -39.56
N LYS A 196 -3.20 -10.02 -39.28
CA LYS A 196 -3.51 -10.50 -37.93
C LYS A 196 -2.28 -10.74 -37.03
N GLU A 197 -1.06 -10.70 -37.58
CA GLU A 197 0.16 -10.98 -36.83
C GLU A 197 0.85 -9.70 -36.38
N SER A 198 1.20 -9.62 -35.09
CA SER A 198 2.04 -8.51 -34.57
C SER A 198 3.44 -8.55 -35.14
N THR A 199 4.05 -7.37 -35.27
CA THR A 199 5.50 -7.26 -35.37
C THR A 199 6.10 -7.12 -33.98
N ILE A 200 7.15 -7.88 -33.68
CA ILE A 200 7.93 -7.76 -32.44
C ILE A 200 9.38 -7.36 -32.78
N LYS A 201 9.95 -6.44 -32.01
CA LYS A 201 11.36 -6.03 -32.11
C LYS A 201 11.96 -5.92 -30.72
N ASP A 202 13.11 -6.57 -30.52
CA ASP A 202 13.94 -6.41 -29.34
C ASP A 202 15.08 -5.42 -29.68
N ILE A 203 15.37 -4.46 -28.80
CA ILE A 203 16.34 -3.38 -29.00
C ILE A 203 17.22 -3.29 -27.75
N GLU A 204 18.53 -3.47 -27.91
CA GLU A 204 19.48 -3.30 -26.80
C GLU A 204 19.54 -1.81 -26.40
N PHE A 205 19.25 -1.52 -25.13
CA PHE A 205 19.33 -0.18 -24.57
C PHE A 205 20.68 0.07 -23.88
N GLY A 206 21.23 -0.95 -23.21
CA GLY A 206 22.59 -0.95 -22.65
C GLY A 206 22.66 -1.28 -21.16
N LEU A 207 23.87 -1.23 -20.61
CA LEU A 207 24.12 -1.47 -19.18
C LEU A 207 23.63 -0.26 -18.35
N PRO A 208 22.84 -0.48 -17.29
CA PRO A 208 22.46 0.59 -16.38
C PRO A 208 23.71 1.16 -15.69
N TRP A 209 23.95 2.46 -15.83
CA TRP A 209 25.15 3.17 -15.34
C TRP A 209 26.50 2.77 -15.95
N GLY A 210 26.54 1.79 -16.85
CA GLY A 210 27.77 1.22 -17.37
C GLY A 210 28.41 0.17 -16.43
N GLN A 211 29.59 -0.30 -16.82
CA GLN A 211 30.28 -1.41 -16.14
C GLN A 211 30.57 -1.10 -14.66
N ASP A 212 30.19 -2.01 -13.76
CA ASP A 212 30.48 -2.00 -12.32
C ASP A 212 29.96 -0.77 -11.53
N LYS A 213 29.03 0.01 -12.09
CA LYS A 213 28.43 1.18 -11.44
C LYS A 213 27.03 0.96 -10.86
N LEU A 214 26.40 -0.17 -11.14
CA LEU A 214 25.09 -0.52 -10.59
C LEU A 214 25.23 -1.06 -9.16
N ALA A 215 24.52 -0.46 -8.20
CA ALA A 215 24.52 -0.91 -6.80
C ALA A 215 23.29 -1.78 -6.45
N ARG A 216 22.10 -1.32 -6.87
CA ARG A 216 20.82 -2.00 -6.67
C ARG A 216 19.88 -1.70 -7.82
N TRP A 217 18.93 -2.61 -8.07
CA TRP A 217 17.85 -2.36 -9.02
C TRP A 217 16.52 -2.85 -8.48
N PHE A 218 15.46 -2.25 -9.00
CA PHE A 218 14.06 -2.56 -8.73
C PHE A 218 13.31 -2.60 -10.07
N ALA A 219 12.34 -3.49 -10.24
CA ALA A 219 11.48 -3.51 -11.41
C ALA A 219 10.07 -4.00 -11.06
N LEU A 220 9.08 -3.50 -11.79
CA LEU A 220 7.73 -4.08 -11.77
C LEU A 220 7.54 -4.95 -13.01
N ILE A 221 7.68 -6.25 -12.80
CA ILE A 221 7.47 -7.26 -13.83
C ILE A 221 5.99 -7.56 -14.02
N ARG A 222 5.62 -8.02 -15.21
CA ARG A 222 4.36 -8.70 -15.47
C ARG A 222 4.47 -10.14 -14.95
N ILE A 223 4.22 -10.35 -13.66
CA ILE A 223 4.33 -11.67 -13.02
C ILE A 223 3.52 -12.73 -13.78
N TRP A 224 2.42 -12.28 -14.37
CA TRP A 224 1.68 -12.87 -15.49
C TRP A 224 0.76 -11.78 -16.07
N THR A 225 -0.10 -12.15 -17.02
CA THR A 225 -0.82 -11.17 -17.85
C THR A 225 -1.56 -10.06 -17.06
N PRO A 226 -2.42 -10.34 -16.06
CA PRO A 226 -3.19 -9.30 -15.37
C PRO A 226 -2.46 -8.54 -14.26
N TRP A 227 -1.33 -9.04 -13.73
CA TRP A 227 -0.73 -8.49 -12.51
C TRP A 227 0.73 -8.08 -12.68
N LEU A 228 1.08 -6.99 -12.00
CA LEU A 228 2.46 -6.59 -11.75
C LEU A 228 2.97 -7.18 -10.44
N ALA A 229 4.27 -7.39 -10.34
CA ALA A 229 4.93 -7.70 -9.08
C ALA A 229 6.37 -7.18 -9.04
N PRO A 230 6.91 -6.91 -7.84
CA PRO A 230 8.27 -6.45 -7.69
C PRO A 230 9.32 -7.52 -7.98
N ARG A 231 10.44 -7.06 -8.54
CA ARG A 231 11.74 -7.74 -8.55
C ARG A 231 12.80 -6.75 -8.10
N GLN A 232 13.78 -7.28 -7.39
CA GLN A 232 14.92 -6.51 -6.91
C GLN A 232 16.18 -7.32 -7.12
N GLY A 233 17.30 -6.63 -7.19
CA GLY A 233 18.60 -7.26 -7.18
C GLY A 233 19.71 -6.27 -6.93
N LYS A 234 20.94 -6.76 -7.13
CA LYS A 234 22.16 -6.10 -6.71
C LYS A 234 22.88 -5.47 -7.90
N THR A 235 24.07 -5.96 -8.22
CA THR A 235 24.98 -5.36 -9.19
C THR A 235 24.76 -5.88 -10.62
N VAL A 236 23.97 -6.94 -10.81
CA VAL A 236 23.63 -7.50 -12.12
C VAL A 236 22.11 -7.42 -12.29
N PHE A 237 21.65 -6.80 -13.37
CA PHE A 237 20.24 -6.70 -13.70
C PHE A 237 19.74 -7.98 -14.37
N ASP A 238 18.81 -8.68 -13.72
CA ASP A 238 18.29 -9.95 -14.22
C ASP A 238 16.78 -10.05 -13.97
N LEU A 239 16.01 -10.16 -15.04
CA LEU A 239 14.56 -10.25 -15.02
C LEU A 239 14.10 -11.64 -15.47
N ASP A 240 13.29 -12.28 -14.62
CA ASP A 240 12.59 -13.51 -14.98
C ASP A 240 11.44 -13.27 -15.97
N LYS A 241 10.91 -12.04 -16.03
CA LYS A 241 9.80 -11.63 -16.91
C LYS A 241 9.90 -10.18 -17.35
N GLU A 242 9.14 -9.86 -18.39
CA GLU A 242 9.05 -8.50 -18.95
C GLU A 242 8.54 -7.49 -17.91
N ALA A 243 9.17 -6.31 -17.83
CA ALA A 243 8.83 -5.24 -16.89
C ALA A 243 8.23 -4.00 -17.55
N VAL A 244 7.35 -3.32 -16.82
CA VAL A 244 6.73 -2.03 -17.23
C VAL A 244 7.59 -0.85 -16.80
N THR A 245 8.23 -0.96 -15.64
CA THR A 245 9.18 0.04 -15.14
C THR A 245 10.37 -0.65 -14.45
N CYS A 246 11.54 -0.03 -14.58
CA CYS A 246 12.78 -0.45 -13.94
C CYS A 246 13.42 0.77 -13.27
N SER A 247 14.10 0.58 -12.15
CA SER A 247 14.90 1.60 -11.49
C SER A 247 16.26 1.06 -11.09
N PHE A 248 17.28 1.91 -11.22
CA PHE A 248 18.68 1.56 -11.02
C PHE A 248 19.34 2.60 -10.12
N LEU A 249 19.86 2.14 -9.00
CA LEU A 249 20.66 2.94 -8.08
C LEU A 249 22.14 2.76 -8.40
N SER A 250 22.85 3.85 -8.65
CA SER A 250 24.29 3.82 -8.88
C SER A 250 25.07 3.69 -7.58
N SER A 251 26.34 3.29 -7.70
CA SER A 251 27.33 3.34 -6.61
C SER A 251 27.59 4.75 -6.07
N GLU A 252 27.18 5.79 -6.82
CA GLU A 252 27.33 7.21 -6.47
C GLU A 252 26.04 7.81 -5.88
N GLY A 253 24.98 7.01 -5.71
CA GLY A 253 23.72 7.45 -5.10
C GLY A 253 22.76 8.16 -6.02
N LYS A 254 22.92 7.95 -7.32
CA LYS A 254 21.99 8.46 -8.34
C LYS A 254 20.97 7.41 -8.72
N HIS A 255 19.78 7.87 -9.07
CA HIS A 255 18.67 7.01 -9.46
C HIS A 255 18.30 7.24 -10.92
N ILE A 256 18.26 6.16 -11.70
CA ILE A 256 17.57 6.11 -12.99
C ILE A 256 16.22 5.43 -12.78
N VAL A 257 15.16 5.96 -13.37
CA VAL A 257 13.87 5.29 -13.53
C VAL A 257 13.53 5.22 -15.01
N LEU A 258 13.28 4.02 -15.51
CA LEU A 258 12.83 3.75 -16.87
C LEU A 258 11.34 3.42 -16.85
N LEU A 259 10.57 4.02 -17.76
CA LEU A 259 9.15 3.74 -17.94
C LEU A 259 8.86 3.41 -19.39
N ALA A 260 8.26 2.24 -19.65
CA ALA A 260 7.90 1.80 -20.99
C ALA A 260 6.47 2.23 -21.34
N ILE A 261 6.31 3.23 -22.21
CA ILE A 261 5.01 3.75 -22.61
C ILE A 261 4.34 2.77 -23.58
N SER A 262 3.11 2.38 -23.26
CA SER A 262 2.32 1.40 -24.02
C SER A 262 0.94 1.93 -24.39
N GLY A 263 0.28 1.28 -25.36
CA GLY A 263 -1.08 1.59 -25.81
C GLY A 263 -1.15 2.68 -26.90
N ILE A 264 -0.22 3.63 -26.91
CA ILE A 264 -0.21 4.69 -27.93
C ILE A 264 0.04 4.09 -29.32
N ASN A 265 -0.85 4.41 -30.26
CA ASN A 265 -0.83 3.87 -31.62
C ASN A 265 -0.76 2.33 -31.65
N ASN A 266 -1.36 1.63 -30.69
CA ASN A 266 -1.36 0.16 -30.60
C ASN A 266 0.06 -0.45 -30.53
N VAL A 267 1.01 0.25 -29.91
CA VAL A 267 2.33 -0.27 -29.59
C VAL A 267 2.41 -0.57 -28.09
N MET A 268 2.81 -1.79 -27.74
CA MET A 268 3.15 -2.19 -26.39
C MET A 268 4.67 -2.26 -26.24
N THR A 269 5.19 -1.63 -25.20
CA THR A 269 6.62 -1.51 -24.93
C THR A 269 6.91 -2.06 -23.52
N LEU A 270 7.94 -2.89 -23.38
CA LEU A 270 8.34 -3.55 -22.13
C LEU A 270 9.87 -3.66 -22.02
N PHE A 271 10.39 -3.86 -20.82
CA PHE A 271 11.81 -4.13 -20.57
C PHE A 271 12.09 -5.60 -20.30
N LYS A 272 13.26 -6.08 -20.73
CA LYS A 272 13.86 -7.37 -20.40
C LYS A 272 15.33 -7.17 -20.01
N SER A 273 15.96 -8.20 -19.47
CA SER A 273 17.41 -8.29 -19.35
C SER A 273 17.97 -9.27 -20.40
N ASP A 274 19.24 -9.11 -20.76
CA ASP A 274 20.05 -10.15 -21.41
C ASP A 274 20.97 -10.84 -20.40
N SER A 275 21.81 -11.78 -20.87
CA SER A 275 22.75 -12.52 -20.03
C SER A 275 23.88 -11.67 -19.43
N ASP A 276 24.15 -10.50 -20.01
CA ASP A 276 25.20 -9.58 -19.58
C ASP A 276 24.66 -8.49 -18.63
N GLY A 277 23.36 -8.54 -18.30
CA GLY A 277 22.70 -7.59 -17.44
C GLY A 277 22.34 -6.26 -18.12
N LYS A 278 22.30 -6.22 -19.45
CA LYS A 278 21.84 -5.05 -20.19
C LYS A 278 20.33 -4.95 -20.17
N VAL A 279 19.82 -3.73 -20.21
CA VAL A 279 18.41 -3.46 -20.46
C VAL A 279 18.13 -3.69 -21.95
N VAL A 280 17.11 -4.49 -22.24
CA VAL A 280 16.60 -4.74 -23.60
C VAL A 280 15.16 -4.28 -23.67
N LEU A 281 14.84 -3.42 -24.62
CA LEU A 281 13.49 -3.00 -24.94
C LEU A 281 12.80 -4.05 -25.81
N ARG A 282 11.58 -4.44 -25.47
CA ARG A 282 10.73 -5.30 -26.29
C ARG A 282 9.50 -4.53 -26.71
N ALA A 283 9.36 -4.31 -28.01
CA ALA A 283 8.23 -3.61 -28.59
C ALA A 283 7.38 -4.56 -29.44
N ARG A 284 6.06 -4.57 -29.19
CA ARG A 284 5.05 -5.25 -30.02
C ARG A 284 4.17 -4.19 -30.69
N SER A 285 4.11 -4.19 -32.01
CA SER A 285 3.18 -3.34 -32.78
C SER A 285 1.99 -4.17 -33.24
N ASP A 286 0.80 -3.74 -32.84
CA ASP A 286 -0.48 -4.22 -33.34
C ASP A 286 -1.08 -3.25 -34.39
N ASN A 287 -0.36 -2.18 -34.73
CA ASN A 287 -0.77 -1.19 -35.72
C ASN A 287 -0.38 -1.65 -37.13
N PRO A 288 -1.26 -1.61 -38.14
CA PRO A 288 -0.91 -1.95 -39.52
C PRO A 288 0.15 -1.02 -40.13
N LYS A 289 0.37 0.17 -39.55
CA LYS A 289 1.39 1.13 -39.97
C LYS A 289 2.61 1.10 -39.05
N ASN A 290 3.77 1.45 -39.60
CA ASN A 290 4.99 1.65 -38.83
C ASN A 290 4.74 2.64 -37.69
N SER A 291 5.20 2.30 -36.50
CA SER A 291 4.93 3.02 -35.27
C SER A 291 6.19 3.13 -34.41
N VAL A 292 6.13 3.98 -33.38
CA VAL A 292 7.27 4.31 -32.51
C VAL A 292 7.07 3.68 -31.15
N ALA A 293 8.05 2.90 -30.69
CA ALA A 293 8.15 2.49 -29.29
C ALA A 293 8.71 3.66 -28.47
N ARG A 294 8.14 3.91 -27.29
CA ARG A 294 8.51 5.06 -26.45
C ARG A 294 8.91 4.61 -25.05
N ILE A 295 10.00 5.17 -24.56
CA ILE A 295 10.45 5.03 -23.19
C ILE A 295 10.72 6.41 -22.61
N LEU A 296 10.52 6.54 -21.31
CA LEU A 296 10.90 7.72 -20.55
C LEU A 296 12.00 7.35 -19.57
N VAL A 297 12.94 8.28 -19.38
CA VAL A 297 14.09 8.12 -18.50
C VAL A 297 14.08 9.28 -17.50
N GLY A 298 13.92 8.96 -16.23
CA GLY A 298 14.04 9.90 -15.12
C GLY A 298 15.40 9.72 -14.47
N LEU A 299 16.06 10.84 -14.20
CA LEU A 299 17.31 10.89 -13.45
C LEU A 299 17.08 11.76 -12.21
N GLY A 300 17.47 11.28 -11.03
CA GLY A 300 17.30 12.04 -9.79
C GLY A 300 18.25 11.62 -8.68
N ASP A 301 18.31 12.47 -7.65
CA ASP A 301 19.10 12.25 -6.42
C ASP A 301 18.36 11.39 -5.39
N ASP A 302 17.09 11.11 -5.66
CA ASP A 302 16.26 10.14 -4.96
C ASP A 302 15.30 9.46 -5.95
N TYR A 303 14.84 8.27 -5.57
CA TYR A 303 13.94 7.47 -6.39
C TYR A 303 12.58 8.14 -6.62
N GLU A 304 12.00 8.76 -5.60
CA GLU A 304 10.64 9.31 -5.67
C GLU A 304 10.57 10.48 -6.66
N SER A 305 11.57 11.37 -6.63
CA SER A 305 11.69 12.47 -7.59
C SER A 305 11.86 11.96 -9.03
N ALA A 306 12.74 10.98 -9.25
CA ALA A 306 12.95 10.40 -10.59
C ALA A 306 11.70 9.67 -11.11
N ASN A 307 11.01 8.93 -10.24
CA ASN A 307 9.77 8.22 -10.55
C ASN A 307 8.61 9.19 -10.85
N ALA A 308 8.44 10.23 -10.03
CA ALA A 308 7.45 11.28 -10.27
C ALA A 308 7.70 12.00 -11.59
N ALA A 309 8.97 12.32 -11.92
CA ALA A 309 9.34 12.99 -13.16
C ALA A 309 8.93 12.19 -14.40
N VAL A 310 9.23 10.89 -14.46
CA VAL A 310 8.80 10.05 -15.61
C VAL A 310 7.29 9.94 -15.69
N MET A 311 6.60 9.83 -14.56
CA MET A 311 5.14 9.70 -14.56
C MET A 311 4.44 11.00 -14.98
N TYR A 312 4.94 12.16 -14.57
CA TYR A 312 4.41 13.45 -15.02
C TYR A 312 4.64 13.67 -16.51
N HIS A 313 5.81 13.30 -17.03
CA HIS A 313 6.06 13.36 -18.46
C HIS A 313 5.21 12.33 -19.24
N ALA A 314 4.98 11.13 -18.68
CA ALA A 314 4.08 10.14 -19.28
C ALA A 314 2.67 10.67 -19.47
N ARG A 315 2.14 11.43 -18.50
CA ARG A 315 0.83 12.08 -18.62
C ARG A 315 0.79 13.03 -19.82
N GLN A 316 1.81 13.88 -19.98
CA GLN A 316 1.91 14.78 -21.14
C GLN A 316 1.94 14.02 -22.46
N VAL A 317 2.71 12.93 -22.53
CA VAL A 317 2.81 12.09 -23.72
C VAL A 317 1.45 11.46 -24.05
N VAL A 318 0.74 10.88 -23.08
CA VAL A 318 -0.54 10.22 -23.33
C VAL A 318 -1.63 11.23 -23.72
N THR A 319 -1.72 12.38 -23.05
CA THR A 319 -2.74 13.40 -23.35
C THR A 319 -2.66 13.95 -24.78
N ILE A 320 -1.47 13.99 -25.40
CA ILE A 320 -1.32 14.38 -26.82
C ILE A 320 -2.06 13.42 -27.77
N PHE A 321 -2.21 12.15 -27.38
CA PHE A 321 -2.83 11.09 -28.20
C PHE A 321 -4.23 10.70 -27.70
N GLU A 322 -4.74 11.34 -26.65
CA GLU A 322 -6.11 11.14 -26.20
C GLU A 322 -7.09 11.79 -27.18
N SER A 323 -7.95 10.98 -27.81
CA SER A 323 -9.17 11.45 -28.45
C SER A 323 -10.31 11.38 -27.43
N GLU A 324 -10.54 12.44 -26.67
CA GLU A 324 -11.69 12.49 -25.76
C GLU A 324 -12.99 12.50 -26.57
N SER A 325 -13.92 11.60 -26.24
CA SER A 325 -15.28 11.69 -26.75
C SER A 325 -16.00 12.85 -26.05
N GLY A 326 -16.73 13.67 -26.80
CA GLY A 326 -17.53 14.75 -26.22
C GLY A 326 -18.63 14.28 -25.27
N GLU A 327 -18.96 12.98 -25.23
CA GLU A 327 -19.91 12.40 -24.28
C GLU A 327 -19.29 12.18 -22.90
N THR A 328 -18.07 11.66 -22.83
CA THR A 328 -17.35 11.46 -21.55
C THR A 328 -17.22 12.78 -20.79
N GLN A 329 -16.87 13.86 -21.51
CA GLN A 329 -16.75 15.19 -20.92
C GLN A 329 -18.07 15.70 -20.34
N LYS A 330 -19.20 15.46 -21.03
CA LYS A 330 -20.53 15.85 -20.53
C LYS A 330 -20.90 15.12 -19.24
N GLU A 331 -20.62 13.83 -19.14
CA GLU A 331 -20.89 13.06 -17.92
C GLU A 331 -20.03 13.56 -16.75
N ILE A 332 -18.76 13.89 -17.00
CA ILE A 332 -17.85 14.46 -15.99
C ILE A 332 -18.33 15.85 -15.52
N GLU A 333 -18.79 16.69 -16.44
CA GLU A 333 -19.38 18.00 -16.10
C GLU A 333 -20.66 17.83 -15.27
N ALA A 334 -21.51 16.86 -15.60
CA ALA A 334 -22.68 16.53 -14.80
C ALA A 334 -22.33 16.07 -13.39
N LEU A 335 -21.25 15.28 -13.22
CA LEU A 335 -20.74 14.87 -11.91
C LEU A 335 -20.19 16.05 -11.10
N LYS A 336 -19.47 16.98 -11.74
CA LYS A 336 -18.95 18.21 -11.10
C LYS A 336 -20.07 19.15 -10.65
N GLY A 337 -21.19 19.19 -11.39
CA GLY A 337 -22.40 19.92 -11.03
C GLY A 337 -23.25 19.24 -9.94
N GLY A 338 -22.87 18.05 -9.48
CA GLY A 338 -23.56 17.31 -8.43
C GLY A 338 -23.62 18.06 -7.10
N ASN A 339 -24.74 17.90 -6.38
CA ASN A 339 -24.91 18.49 -5.05
C ASN A 339 -24.11 17.71 -3.98
N GLU A 340 -24.09 18.21 -2.74
CA GLU A 340 -23.39 17.57 -1.62
C GLU A 340 -23.78 16.10 -1.38
N LYS A 341 -24.99 15.66 -1.78
CA LYS A 341 -25.34 14.23 -1.70
C LYS A 341 -24.40 13.39 -2.55
N THR A 342 -24.02 13.84 -3.74
CA THR A 342 -23.09 13.09 -4.60
C THR A 342 -21.71 12.93 -3.95
N LYS A 343 -21.22 13.95 -3.23
CA LYS A 343 -19.93 13.89 -2.49
C LYS A 343 -19.99 12.90 -1.33
N VAL A 344 -21.05 12.97 -0.51
CA VAL A 344 -21.27 12.06 0.62
C VAL A 344 -21.37 10.60 0.16
N TRP A 345 -21.92 10.32 -1.03
CA TRP A 345 -22.00 8.97 -1.57
C TRP A 345 -20.64 8.43 -2.03
N MET A 346 -19.76 9.28 -2.55
CA MET A 346 -18.41 8.89 -2.95
C MET A 346 -17.54 8.56 -1.73
N GLU A 347 -17.66 9.34 -0.66
CA GLU A 347 -17.01 9.04 0.64
C GLU A 347 -17.50 7.70 1.20
N ASN A 348 -18.81 7.42 1.21
CA ASN A 348 -19.32 6.15 1.72
C ASN A 348 -18.84 4.93 0.91
N TRP A 349 -18.57 5.08 -0.39
CA TRP A 349 -18.06 3.97 -1.20
C TRP A 349 -16.61 3.63 -0.84
N CYS A 350 -15.69 4.60 -0.91
CA CYS A 350 -14.26 4.33 -0.68
C CYS A 350 -13.92 4.16 0.81
N ASP A 351 -14.66 4.81 1.70
CA ASP A 351 -14.41 4.79 3.15
C ASP A 351 -15.38 3.86 3.90
N GLY A 352 -16.27 3.16 3.19
CA GLY A 352 -17.19 2.18 3.77
C GLY A 352 -16.51 0.84 4.04
N LEU A 353 -16.72 0.27 5.24
CA LEU A 353 -16.38 -1.13 5.46
C LEU A 353 -17.18 -2.00 4.49
N THR A 354 -16.50 -2.88 3.77
CA THR A 354 -17.11 -3.68 2.70
C THR A 354 -17.09 -5.16 3.07
N TYR A 355 -18.16 -5.88 2.73
CA TYR A 355 -18.20 -7.35 2.80
C TYR A 355 -18.19 -7.94 1.38
N CYS A 356 -17.28 -8.89 1.11
CA CYS A 356 -17.17 -9.57 -0.17
C CYS A 356 -17.49 -11.07 -0.04
N THR A 357 -18.35 -11.61 -0.90
CA THR A 357 -18.83 -12.99 -0.79
C THR A 357 -17.84 -14.06 -1.26
N TRP A 358 -16.75 -13.71 -1.95
CA TRP A 358 -15.88 -14.68 -2.64
C TRP A 358 -15.33 -15.79 -1.73
N ASN A 359 -14.44 -15.47 -0.79
CA ASN A 359 -13.89 -16.47 0.13
C ASN A 359 -14.89 -16.89 1.22
N ALA A 360 -15.85 -16.01 1.53
CA ALA A 360 -16.86 -16.25 2.56
C ALA A 360 -17.87 -17.34 2.18
N LEU A 361 -18.41 -17.30 0.95
CA LEU A 361 -19.55 -18.14 0.52
C LEU A 361 -19.18 -19.14 -0.60
N GLY A 362 -18.00 -18.96 -1.19
CA GLY A 362 -17.46 -19.80 -2.26
C GLY A 362 -18.18 -19.62 -3.59
N GLN A 363 -17.77 -20.41 -4.57
CA GLN A 363 -18.21 -20.25 -5.96
C GLN A 363 -19.68 -20.60 -6.21
N ARG A 364 -20.36 -21.36 -5.36
CA ARG A 364 -21.78 -21.72 -5.57
C ARG A 364 -22.68 -20.76 -4.82
N LEU A 365 -22.81 -19.55 -5.36
CA LEU A 365 -23.56 -18.47 -4.74
C LEU A 365 -25.07 -18.67 -4.95
N THR A 366 -25.86 -18.43 -3.90
CA THR A 366 -27.33 -18.51 -3.93
C THR A 366 -27.92 -17.37 -3.10
N GLU A 367 -29.17 -17.00 -3.37
CA GLU A 367 -29.91 -16.03 -2.57
C GLU A 367 -29.90 -16.41 -1.08
N GLU A 368 -30.17 -17.68 -0.76
CA GLU A 368 -30.18 -18.19 0.61
C GLU A 368 -28.85 -17.94 1.35
N LYS A 369 -27.72 -18.27 0.72
CA LYS A 369 -26.39 -18.08 1.32
C LYS A 369 -26.09 -16.60 1.55
N ILE A 370 -26.42 -15.75 0.59
CA ILE A 370 -26.23 -14.30 0.68
C ILE A 370 -27.06 -13.74 1.84
N LEU A 371 -28.35 -14.07 1.90
CA LEU A 371 -29.24 -13.57 2.94
C LEU A 371 -28.83 -14.07 4.32
N ARG A 372 -28.38 -15.33 4.45
CA ARG A 372 -27.87 -15.86 5.71
C ARG A 372 -26.61 -15.12 6.16
N ALA A 373 -25.69 -14.79 5.25
CA ALA A 373 -24.51 -14.00 5.59
C ALA A 373 -24.88 -12.59 6.10
N VAL A 374 -25.83 -11.93 5.44
CA VAL A 374 -26.34 -10.61 5.84
C VAL A 374 -27.02 -10.66 7.22
N GLU A 375 -27.81 -11.70 7.49
CA GLU A 375 -28.41 -11.92 8.82
C GLU A 375 -27.35 -12.08 9.89
N ILE A 376 -26.31 -12.88 9.63
CA ILE A 376 -25.23 -13.10 10.61
C ILE A 376 -24.45 -11.81 10.87
N LEU A 377 -24.18 -10.99 9.84
CA LEU A 377 -23.59 -9.67 10.03
C LEU A 377 -24.46 -8.78 10.94
N ALA A 378 -25.77 -8.78 10.71
CA ALA A 378 -26.73 -8.04 11.54
C ALA A 378 -26.78 -8.56 12.99
N GLU A 379 -26.83 -9.88 13.18
CA GLU A 379 -26.80 -10.56 14.49
C GLU A 379 -25.55 -10.17 15.30
N ASN A 380 -24.40 -10.02 14.62
CA ASN A 380 -23.11 -9.62 15.22
C ASN A 380 -22.88 -8.11 15.26
N LYS A 381 -23.86 -7.29 14.83
CA LYS A 381 -23.77 -5.82 14.75
C LYS A 381 -22.62 -5.30 13.88
N ILE A 382 -22.25 -6.07 12.85
CA ILE A 382 -21.24 -5.68 11.87
C ILE A 382 -21.94 -4.88 10.77
N ASN A 383 -22.00 -3.57 10.96
CA ASN A 383 -22.66 -2.65 10.04
C ASN A 383 -21.75 -2.35 8.83
N VAL A 384 -21.69 -3.23 7.85
CA VAL A 384 -21.01 -2.94 6.58
C VAL A 384 -21.80 -1.92 5.75
N THR A 385 -21.07 -1.05 5.05
CA THR A 385 -21.62 0.00 4.18
C THR A 385 -21.73 -0.50 2.74
N ASN A 386 -20.79 -1.31 2.29
CA ASN A 386 -20.75 -1.87 0.94
C ASN A 386 -20.87 -3.40 1.00
N PHE A 387 -21.55 -3.98 0.01
CA PHE A 387 -21.69 -5.42 -0.13
C PHE A 387 -21.39 -5.85 -1.58
N ILE A 388 -20.41 -6.72 -1.77
CA ILE A 388 -20.00 -7.23 -3.09
C ILE A 388 -20.54 -8.65 -3.25
N ILE A 389 -21.46 -8.82 -4.20
CA ILE A 389 -21.89 -10.13 -4.73
C ILE A 389 -20.87 -10.54 -5.79
N ASP A 390 -19.94 -11.41 -5.41
CA ASP A 390 -18.84 -11.85 -6.27
C ASP A 390 -19.29 -12.89 -7.32
N ASP A 391 -18.35 -13.48 -8.06
CA ASP A 391 -18.56 -14.35 -9.21
C ASP A 391 -19.61 -15.46 -8.99
N ASN A 392 -20.27 -15.85 -10.08
CA ASN A 392 -21.23 -16.94 -10.25
C ASN A 392 -22.67 -16.64 -9.77
N TRP A 393 -23.09 -15.37 -9.86
CA TRP A 393 -24.50 -14.99 -9.75
C TRP A 393 -25.23 -15.00 -11.10
N GLN A 394 -24.49 -14.79 -12.21
CA GLN A 394 -25.02 -14.65 -13.56
C GLN A 394 -25.65 -15.93 -14.11
N ALA A 395 -26.64 -15.80 -15.00
CA ALA A 395 -27.11 -16.90 -15.84
C ALA A 395 -26.06 -17.26 -16.92
N ILE A 396 -25.38 -18.39 -16.77
CA ILE A 396 -24.30 -18.85 -17.66
C ILE A 396 -24.62 -20.21 -18.31
N ASP A 397 -24.01 -20.49 -19.46
CA ASP A 397 -24.03 -21.83 -20.03
C ASP A 397 -22.96 -22.71 -19.37
N TYR A 398 -23.36 -23.88 -18.86
CA TYR A 398 -22.44 -24.79 -18.19
C TYR A 398 -21.74 -25.71 -19.22
N LYS A 399 -21.26 -25.14 -20.34
CA LYS A 399 -20.60 -25.87 -21.44
C LYS A 399 -19.09 -25.96 -21.22
N GLY A 400 -18.49 -27.02 -21.75
CA GLY A 400 -17.04 -27.25 -21.62
C GLY A 400 -16.67 -27.97 -20.33
N HIS A 401 -15.40 -27.88 -19.95
CA HIS A 401 -14.83 -28.68 -18.85
C HIS A 401 -14.69 -27.91 -17.53
N GLY A 402 -15.02 -26.62 -17.50
CA GLY A 402 -15.01 -25.82 -16.28
C GLY A 402 -15.42 -24.36 -16.48
N GLN A 403 -15.39 -23.59 -15.39
CA GLN A 403 -15.87 -22.20 -15.34
C GLN A 403 -15.27 -21.31 -16.44
N PHE A 404 -14.04 -21.59 -16.87
CA PHE A 404 -13.30 -20.80 -17.86
C PHE A 404 -13.85 -20.90 -19.30
N GLN A 405 -14.76 -21.83 -19.56
CA GLN A 405 -15.45 -22.00 -20.85
C GLN A 405 -16.92 -21.59 -20.80
N HIS A 406 -17.48 -21.32 -19.62
CA HIS A 406 -18.88 -20.94 -19.49
C HIS A 406 -19.12 -19.57 -20.15
N GLY A 407 -20.15 -19.48 -20.99
CA GLY A 407 -20.57 -18.26 -21.66
C GLY A 407 -21.74 -17.58 -20.95
N TRP A 408 -21.78 -16.25 -20.99
CA TRP A 408 -22.89 -15.49 -20.40
C TRP A 408 -24.15 -15.53 -21.29
N VAL A 409 -25.31 -15.86 -20.72
CA VAL A 409 -26.56 -16.10 -21.46
C VAL A 409 -27.48 -14.88 -21.50
N GLU A 410 -27.82 -14.32 -20.34
CA GLU A 410 -28.71 -13.17 -20.17
C GLU A 410 -28.31 -12.31 -18.96
N PHE A 411 -28.77 -11.06 -18.91
CA PHE A 411 -28.41 -10.13 -17.82
C PHE A 411 -28.94 -10.54 -16.45
N GLU A 412 -30.04 -11.28 -16.39
CA GLU A 412 -30.65 -11.73 -15.12
C GLU A 412 -29.79 -12.78 -14.42
N ALA A 413 -29.94 -12.88 -13.11
CA ALA A 413 -29.28 -13.89 -12.28
C ALA A 413 -29.73 -15.32 -12.62
N GLU A 414 -28.91 -16.32 -12.30
CA GLU A 414 -29.24 -17.74 -12.51
C GLU A 414 -30.51 -18.12 -11.75
N ARG A 415 -31.58 -18.45 -12.48
CA ARG A 415 -32.93 -18.64 -11.94
C ARG A 415 -33.01 -19.74 -10.88
N LYS A 416 -32.15 -20.77 -10.95
CA LYS A 416 -32.13 -21.80 -9.90
C LYS A 416 -31.54 -21.30 -8.58
N ALA A 417 -30.55 -20.41 -8.64
CA ALA A 417 -29.89 -19.84 -7.47
C ALA A 417 -30.58 -18.58 -6.93
N PHE A 418 -31.30 -17.87 -7.81
CA PHE A 418 -32.01 -16.62 -7.58
C PHE A 418 -33.44 -16.72 -8.15
N PRO A 419 -34.33 -17.51 -7.53
CA PRO A 419 -35.66 -17.84 -8.09
C PRO A 419 -36.57 -16.63 -8.31
N ASN A 420 -36.33 -15.53 -7.58
CA ASN A 420 -37.10 -14.29 -7.69
C ASN A 420 -36.33 -13.16 -8.40
N GLY A 421 -35.17 -13.47 -9.01
CA GLY A 421 -34.32 -12.52 -9.72
C GLY A 421 -33.47 -11.62 -8.81
N LEU A 422 -32.48 -10.96 -9.41
CA LEU A 422 -31.47 -10.18 -8.69
C LEU A 422 -32.08 -9.03 -7.88
N LYS A 423 -33.09 -8.35 -8.44
CA LYS A 423 -33.79 -7.24 -7.78
C LYS A 423 -34.41 -7.63 -6.45
N HIS A 424 -34.98 -8.84 -6.36
CA HIS A 424 -35.57 -9.35 -5.14
C HIS A 424 -34.51 -9.55 -4.06
N THR A 425 -33.43 -10.24 -4.40
CA THR A 425 -32.31 -10.49 -3.48
C THR A 425 -31.71 -9.20 -2.94
N ILE A 426 -31.46 -8.20 -3.80
CA ILE A 426 -30.90 -6.89 -3.39
C ILE A 426 -31.85 -6.14 -2.45
N SER A 427 -33.15 -6.18 -2.72
CA SER A 427 -34.16 -5.57 -1.85
C SER A 427 -34.13 -6.20 -0.46
N LEU A 428 -34.00 -7.53 -0.38
CA LEU A 428 -33.90 -8.25 0.88
C LEU A 428 -32.58 -8.00 1.62
N ILE A 429 -31.44 -7.89 0.91
CA ILE A 429 -30.14 -7.51 1.51
C ILE A 429 -30.30 -6.19 2.29
N ARG A 430 -30.84 -5.16 1.63
CA ARG A 430 -31.02 -3.82 2.21
C ARG A 430 -32.06 -3.81 3.34
N GLN A 431 -33.10 -4.62 3.24
CA GLN A 431 -34.10 -4.75 4.29
C GLN A 431 -33.52 -5.39 5.56
N LYS A 432 -32.69 -6.44 5.41
CA LYS A 432 -32.14 -7.21 6.53
C LYS A 432 -30.98 -6.48 7.22
N LEU A 433 -30.16 -5.75 6.48
CA LEU A 433 -29.09 -4.93 7.03
C LEU A 433 -29.11 -3.52 6.41
N PRO A 434 -29.89 -2.59 6.99
CA PRO A 434 -30.06 -1.23 6.46
C PRO A 434 -28.77 -0.39 6.38
N SER A 435 -27.69 -0.82 7.02
CA SER A 435 -26.38 -0.16 6.87
C SER A 435 -25.79 -0.32 5.47
N ILE A 436 -26.19 -1.36 4.72
CA ILE A 436 -25.73 -1.59 3.34
C ILE A 436 -26.31 -0.52 2.40
N GLN A 437 -25.47 0.41 2.00
CA GLN A 437 -25.79 1.52 1.11
C GLN A 437 -25.44 1.22 -0.33
N HIS A 438 -24.36 0.47 -0.57
CA HIS A 438 -23.90 0.14 -1.91
C HIS A 438 -23.86 -1.37 -2.10
N VAL A 439 -24.41 -1.83 -3.22
CA VAL A 439 -24.36 -3.22 -3.62
C VAL A 439 -23.65 -3.29 -4.96
N ALA A 440 -22.50 -3.96 -4.97
CA ALA A 440 -21.73 -4.22 -6.17
C ALA A 440 -21.94 -5.65 -6.64
N VAL A 441 -21.92 -5.86 -7.95
CA VAL A 441 -21.88 -7.20 -8.56
C VAL A 441 -20.62 -7.41 -9.38
N TRP A 442 -20.11 -8.63 -9.39
CA TRP A 442 -18.96 -9.02 -10.22
C TRP A 442 -19.37 -9.33 -11.66
N HIS A 443 -18.55 -8.95 -12.64
CA HIS A 443 -18.63 -9.48 -14.01
C HIS A 443 -17.27 -9.40 -14.72
N ALA A 444 -17.06 -10.20 -15.78
CA ALA A 444 -15.87 -10.08 -16.61
C ALA A 444 -16.06 -9.04 -17.74
N ILE A 445 -14.96 -8.50 -18.27
CA ILE A 445 -15.01 -7.43 -19.31
C ILE A 445 -15.57 -7.92 -20.67
N LEU A 446 -15.35 -9.19 -21.04
CA LEU A 446 -15.73 -9.76 -22.34
C LEU A 446 -17.02 -10.63 -22.25
N GLY A 447 -17.67 -10.64 -21.09
CA GLY A 447 -18.84 -11.48 -20.82
C GLY A 447 -18.72 -12.20 -19.48
N TYR A 448 -18.80 -13.53 -19.50
CA TYR A 448 -18.29 -14.39 -18.42
C TYR A 448 -16.85 -14.85 -18.76
N TRP A 449 -16.24 -15.75 -17.99
CA TRP A 449 -14.88 -16.23 -18.24
C TRP A 449 -14.67 -16.83 -19.65
N GLY A 450 -15.71 -17.43 -20.24
CA GLY A 450 -15.74 -17.96 -21.62
C GLY A 450 -16.34 -17.00 -22.67
N GLY A 451 -16.60 -15.73 -22.31
CA GLY A 451 -17.26 -14.76 -23.18
C GLY A 451 -18.78 -14.87 -23.11
N LEU A 452 -19.46 -14.76 -24.26
CA LEU A 452 -20.90 -14.92 -24.40
C LEU A 452 -21.26 -16.35 -24.78
N ALA A 453 -22.40 -16.84 -24.29
CA ALA A 453 -23.02 -18.04 -24.83
C ALA A 453 -23.47 -17.76 -26.28
N PRO A 454 -22.97 -18.47 -27.31
CA PRO A 454 -23.22 -18.10 -28.71
C PRO A 454 -24.69 -18.11 -29.14
N ASN A 455 -25.50 -18.92 -28.46
CA ASN A 455 -26.95 -19.01 -28.66
C ASN A 455 -27.73 -18.43 -27.47
N GLY A 456 -27.08 -17.60 -26.66
CA GLY A 456 -27.68 -16.91 -25.52
C GLY A 456 -28.38 -15.63 -25.96
N LYS A 457 -29.34 -15.17 -25.15
CA LYS A 457 -30.12 -13.96 -25.42
C LYS A 457 -29.25 -12.72 -25.67
N ILE A 458 -28.12 -12.60 -24.97
CA ILE A 458 -27.16 -11.50 -25.20
C ILE A 458 -26.59 -11.58 -26.63
N ALA A 459 -26.09 -12.74 -27.04
CA ALA A 459 -25.49 -12.92 -28.38
C ALA A 459 -26.50 -12.74 -29.53
N GLU A 460 -27.78 -13.04 -29.29
CA GLU A 460 -28.87 -12.77 -30.25
C GLU A 460 -29.24 -11.27 -30.34
N THR A 461 -29.02 -10.50 -29.27
CA THR A 461 -29.43 -9.10 -29.17
C THR A 461 -28.39 -8.12 -29.71
N TYR A 462 -27.11 -8.45 -29.60
CA TYR A 462 -25.99 -7.58 -29.99
C TYR A 462 -25.20 -8.20 -31.13
N LYS A 463 -24.61 -7.36 -31.98
CA LYS A 463 -23.64 -7.83 -32.97
C LYS A 463 -22.44 -8.43 -32.23
N THR A 464 -22.09 -9.67 -32.56
CA THR A 464 -20.95 -10.38 -31.98
C THR A 464 -19.85 -10.66 -33.00
N VAL A 465 -18.63 -10.87 -32.52
CA VAL A 465 -17.50 -11.40 -33.28
C VAL A 465 -16.92 -12.63 -32.58
N GLU A 466 -16.39 -13.58 -33.36
CA GLU A 466 -15.62 -14.70 -32.83
C GLU A 466 -14.13 -14.32 -32.84
N VAL A 467 -13.50 -14.35 -31.66
CA VAL A 467 -12.08 -14.09 -31.45
C VAL A 467 -11.38 -15.36 -30.99
N ILE A 468 -10.06 -15.42 -31.19
CA ILE A 468 -9.22 -16.50 -30.65
C ILE A 468 -8.41 -15.94 -29.48
N ARG A 469 -8.57 -16.57 -28.31
CA ARG A 469 -7.80 -16.26 -27.10
C ARG A 469 -6.68 -17.28 -26.96
N ARG A 470 -5.45 -16.81 -26.77
CA ARG A 470 -4.31 -17.68 -26.45
C ARG A 470 -4.40 -18.23 -25.04
N ASP A 471 -3.80 -19.39 -24.82
CA ASP A 471 -3.82 -20.03 -23.52
C ASP A 471 -2.96 -19.29 -22.48
N SER A 472 -3.27 -19.47 -21.19
CA SER A 472 -2.47 -18.88 -20.10
C SER A 472 -1.40 -19.85 -19.63
N LEU A 473 -0.13 -19.46 -19.76
CA LEU A 473 1.03 -20.21 -19.25
C LEU A 473 1.09 -20.29 -17.70
N ARG A 474 0.18 -19.61 -16.99
CA ARG A 474 0.07 -19.63 -15.51
C ARG A 474 -1.17 -20.41 -15.08
N ARG A 475 -0.97 -21.33 -14.13
CA ARG A 475 -1.98 -22.21 -13.49
C ARG A 475 -2.64 -23.26 -14.41
N ASN A 476 -2.15 -23.51 -15.62
CA ASN A 476 -2.83 -24.36 -16.61
C ASN A 476 -4.32 -23.99 -16.74
N LEU A 477 -4.65 -22.70 -16.60
CA LEU A 477 -6.02 -22.23 -16.78
C LEU A 477 -6.37 -22.43 -18.25
N PRO A 478 -7.37 -23.26 -18.60
CA PRO A 478 -7.71 -23.54 -20.00
C PRO A 478 -8.40 -22.34 -20.64
N LEU A 479 -7.70 -21.22 -20.78
CA LEU A 479 -8.22 -20.01 -21.39
C LEU A 479 -8.18 -20.11 -22.92
N GLY A 480 -7.28 -20.92 -23.47
CA GLY A 480 -7.11 -21.07 -24.91
C GLY A 480 -8.40 -21.45 -25.65
N GLY A 481 -8.63 -20.82 -26.81
CA GLY A 481 -9.68 -21.23 -27.74
C GLY A 481 -10.53 -20.09 -28.30
N LYS A 482 -11.57 -20.48 -29.02
CA LYS A 482 -12.55 -19.56 -29.61
C LYS A 482 -13.44 -18.96 -28.53
N MET A 483 -13.78 -17.69 -28.68
CA MET A 483 -14.67 -16.96 -27.78
C MET A 483 -15.60 -16.06 -28.59
N THR A 484 -16.88 -16.06 -28.25
CA THR A 484 -17.85 -15.10 -28.80
C THR A 484 -17.90 -13.87 -27.89
N VAL A 485 -17.68 -12.68 -28.45
CA VAL A 485 -17.72 -11.41 -27.72
C VAL A 485 -18.56 -10.38 -28.47
N VAL A 486 -19.00 -9.31 -27.80
CA VAL A 486 -19.69 -8.19 -28.45
C VAL A 486 -18.72 -7.48 -29.39
N ALA A 487 -19.17 -7.17 -30.61
CA ALA A 487 -18.42 -6.43 -31.60
C ALA A 487 -18.25 -4.95 -31.18
N LYS A 488 -17.19 -4.30 -31.66
CA LYS A 488 -16.91 -2.88 -31.33
C LYS A 488 -18.07 -1.93 -31.67
N GLU A 489 -18.90 -2.27 -32.64
CA GLU A 489 -20.03 -1.42 -33.04
C GLU A 489 -21.16 -1.40 -32.01
N ASP A 490 -21.32 -2.47 -31.23
CA ASP A 490 -22.44 -2.64 -30.28
C ASP A 490 -22.00 -2.62 -28.81
N VAL A 491 -20.68 -2.61 -28.51
CA VAL A 491 -20.16 -2.71 -27.13
C VAL A 491 -20.63 -1.56 -26.23
N GLN A 492 -20.76 -0.34 -26.77
CA GLN A 492 -21.29 0.80 -26.02
C GLN A 492 -22.77 0.62 -25.65
N ARG A 493 -23.58 0.09 -26.59
CA ARG A 493 -25.00 -0.21 -26.35
C ARG A 493 -25.13 -1.30 -25.28
N PHE A 494 -24.34 -2.36 -25.43
CA PHE A 494 -24.30 -3.48 -24.50
C PHE A 494 -24.04 -3.04 -23.05
N TYR A 495 -22.97 -2.28 -22.79
CA TYR A 495 -22.67 -1.83 -21.44
C TYR A 495 -23.73 -0.87 -20.88
N ASN A 496 -24.26 0.02 -21.73
CA ASN A 496 -25.31 0.94 -21.30
C ASN A 496 -26.59 0.19 -20.89
N ASP A 497 -27.01 -0.80 -21.67
CA ASP A 497 -28.20 -1.61 -21.38
C ASP A 497 -27.98 -2.50 -20.15
N PHE A 498 -26.81 -3.13 -20.04
CA PHE A 498 -26.46 -3.98 -18.90
C PHE A 498 -26.48 -3.18 -17.60
N TYR A 499 -25.83 -2.01 -17.57
CA TYR A 499 -25.77 -1.21 -16.35
C TYR A 499 -27.10 -0.53 -16.02
N SER A 500 -27.92 -0.21 -17.05
CA SER A 500 -29.31 0.20 -16.83
C SER A 500 -30.12 -0.90 -16.15
N PHE A 501 -29.97 -2.16 -16.59
CA PHE A 501 -30.61 -3.31 -15.94
C PHE A 501 -30.16 -3.48 -14.49
N LEU A 502 -28.85 -3.45 -14.23
CA LEU A 502 -28.29 -3.54 -12.86
C LEU A 502 -28.84 -2.42 -11.96
N SER A 503 -28.81 -1.18 -12.44
CA SER A 503 -29.37 -0.03 -11.73
C SER A 503 -30.85 -0.21 -11.42
N SER A 504 -31.64 -0.75 -12.36
CA SER A 504 -33.06 -1.05 -12.14
C SER A 504 -33.32 -2.15 -11.09
N CYS A 505 -32.31 -2.97 -10.80
CA CYS A 505 -32.31 -3.99 -9.74
C CYS A 505 -31.86 -3.44 -8.37
N GLY A 506 -31.33 -2.21 -8.31
CA GLY A 506 -30.79 -1.59 -7.10
C GLY A 506 -29.30 -1.84 -6.86
N VAL A 507 -28.60 -2.40 -7.86
CA VAL A 507 -27.12 -2.39 -7.92
C VAL A 507 -26.68 -0.98 -8.24
N ASP A 508 -25.67 -0.48 -7.55
CA ASP A 508 -25.13 0.86 -7.78
C ASP A 508 -23.61 0.88 -7.97
N ALA A 509 -22.97 -0.30 -7.99
CA ALA A 509 -21.55 -0.46 -8.23
C ALA A 509 -21.23 -1.76 -8.98
N VAL A 510 -20.03 -1.88 -9.54
CA VAL A 510 -19.56 -3.11 -10.20
C VAL A 510 -18.11 -3.44 -9.85
N LYS A 511 -17.79 -4.73 -9.75
CA LYS A 511 -16.42 -5.24 -9.76
C LYS A 511 -16.17 -5.90 -11.12
N THR A 512 -15.41 -5.24 -11.98
CA THR A 512 -15.17 -5.71 -13.35
C THR A 512 -13.83 -6.40 -13.46
N ASP A 513 -13.86 -7.69 -13.68
CA ASP A 513 -12.70 -8.58 -13.62
C ASP A 513 -12.28 -9.07 -15.00
N ALA A 514 -11.22 -9.87 -15.02
CA ALA A 514 -10.65 -10.48 -16.22
C ALA A 514 -10.32 -9.49 -17.35
N GLN A 515 -10.04 -8.22 -17.03
CA GLN A 515 -9.79 -7.18 -18.03
C GLN A 515 -8.59 -7.48 -18.93
N PHE A 516 -7.59 -8.17 -18.39
CA PHE A 516 -6.43 -8.66 -19.13
C PHE A 516 -6.74 -9.59 -20.30
N MET A 517 -7.94 -10.19 -20.38
CA MET A 517 -8.32 -11.07 -21.49
C MET A 517 -8.23 -10.35 -22.84
N LEU A 518 -8.35 -9.02 -22.85
CA LEU A 518 -8.14 -8.19 -24.02
C LEU A 518 -6.69 -8.29 -24.57
N ASP A 519 -5.67 -8.53 -23.72
CA ASP A 519 -4.27 -8.78 -24.15
C ASP A 519 -3.98 -10.26 -24.47
N LEU A 520 -4.97 -11.14 -24.28
CA LEU A 520 -4.88 -12.56 -24.66
C LEU A 520 -5.46 -12.85 -26.04
N LEU A 521 -6.17 -11.92 -26.67
CA LEU A 521 -6.60 -12.07 -28.06
C LEU A 521 -5.36 -12.29 -28.94
N GLU A 522 -5.38 -13.27 -29.84
CA GLU A 522 -4.22 -13.62 -30.67
C GLU A 522 -4.00 -12.64 -31.83
N SER A 523 -5.07 -12.19 -32.45
CA SER A 523 -5.03 -11.27 -33.60
C SER A 523 -4.63 -9.86 -33.18
N ALA A 524 -3.68 -9.26 -33.92
CA ALA A 524 -3.35 -7.84 -33.82
C ALA A 524 -4.55 -6.95 -34.12
N GLU A 525 -5.36 -7.32 -35.11
CA GLU A 525 -6.58 -6.58 -35.48
C GLU A 525 -7.59 -6.59 -34.33
N ASP A 526 -7.85 -7.75 -33.72
CA ASP A 526 -8.82 -7.86 -32.62
C ASP A 526 -8.36 -7.05 -31.40
N ARG A 527 -7.06 -7.06 -31.07
CA ARG A 527 -6.51 -6.22 -29.99
C ARG A 527 -6.65 -4.74 -30.29
N SER A 528 -6.27 -4.33 -31.50
CA SER A 528 -6.37 -2.94 -31.98
C SER A 528 -7.81 -2.43 -31.96
N ASP A 529 -8.78 -3.28 -32.32
CA ASP A 529 -10.19 -2.91 -32.39
C ASP A 529 -10.91 -2.95 -31.05
N LEU A 530 -10.62 -3.95 -30.20
CA LEU A 530 -11.43 -4.25 -29.02
C LEU A 530 -10.89 -3.67 -27.71
N ILE A 531 -9.56 -3.51 -27.54
CA ILE A 531 -9.00 -3.05 -26.25
C ILE A 531 -9.60 -1.70 -25.83
N SER A 532 -9.41 -0.65 -26.65
CA SER A 532 -9.90 0.69 -26.32
C SER A 532 -11.43 0.75 -26.38
N ALA A 533 -12.07 0.09 -27.34
CA ALA A 533 -13.54 0.10 -27.48
C ALA A 533 -14.25 -0.45 -26.22
N TYR A 534 -13.77 -1.57 -25.66
CA TYR A 534 -14.31 -2.10 -24.41
C TYR A 534 -14.02 -1.21 -23.21
N GLN A 535 -12.79 -0.67 -23.10
CA GLN A 535 -12.40 0.20 -22.00
C GLN A 535 -13.18 1.52 -21.98
N ASP A 536 -13.40 2.12 -23.15
CA ASP A 536 -14.18 3.35 -23.30
C ASP A 536 -15.66 3.11 -22.99
N ALA A 537 -16.25 2.05 -23.55
CA ALA A 537 -17.63 1.68 -23.30
C ALA A 537 -17.91 1.38 -21.83
N TRP A 538 -17.00 0.64 -21.18
CA TRP A 538 -17.04 0.35 -19.77
C TRP A 538 -16.91 1.60 -18.91
N THR A 539 -15.94 2.47 -19.21
CA THR A 539 -15.72 3.73 -18.48
C THR A 539 -16.96 4.64 -18.58
N LEU A 540 -17.45 4.88 -19.79
CA LEU A 540 -18.58 5.78 -20.02
C LEU A 540 -19.86 5.26 -19.35
N SER A 541 -20.13 3.96 -19.46
CA SER A 541 -21.32 3.36 -18.84
C SER A 541 -21.22 3.37 -17.32
N THR A 542 -20.04 3.14 -16.76
CA THR A 542 -19.79 3.25 -15.31
C THR A 542 -20.10 4.67 -14.82
N LEU A 543 -19.56 5.70 -15.49
CA LEU A 543 -19.81 7.11 -15.14
C LEU A 543 -21.30 7.44 -15.16
N ARG A 544 -22.00 6.99 -16.20
CA ARG A 544 -23.43 7.27 -16.40
C ARG A 544 -24.34 6.62 -15.34
N HIS A 545 -24.09 5.36 -14.99
CA HIS A 545 -25.01 4.58 -14.15
C HIS A 545 -24.59 4.47 -12.69
N PHE A 546 -23.28 4.48 -12.42
CA PHE A 546 -22.70 4.22 -11.10
C PHE A 546 -21.81 5.36 -10.61
N SER A 547 -21.62 6.41 -11.42
CA SER A 547 -20.65 7.48 -11.18
C SER A 547 -19.24 6.91 -11.09
N VAL A 548 -18.60 6.94 -9.93
CA VAL A 548 -17.23 6.44 -9.73
C VAL A 548 -17.18 5.08 -9.02
N LYS A 549 -18.35 4.47 -8.77
CA LYS A 549 -18.47 3.25 -7.95
C LYS A 549 -18.19 2.01 -8.79
N ALA A 550 -16.91 1.80 -9.09
CA ALA A 550 -16.43 0.57 -9.73
C ALA A 550 -15.08 0.14 -9.17
N ILE A 551 -14.85 -1.18 -9.22
CA ILE A 551 -13.55 -1.81 -8.96
C ILE A 551 -13.06 -2.38 -10.29
N SER A 552 -11.97 -1.81 -10.81
CA SER A 552 -11.27 -2.32 -11.98
C SER A 552 -10.29 -3.41 -11.54
N CYS A 553 -10.53 -4.63 -12.00
CA CYS A 553 -9.86 -5.82 -11.54
C CYS A 553 -9.19 -6.59 -12.69
N MET A 554 -8.04 -7.20 -12.39
CA MET A 554 -7.18 -7.89 -13.37
C MET A 554 -6.82 -7.00 -14.56
N SER A 555 -6.57 -5.72 -14.29
CA SER A 555 -6.49 -4.65 -15.29
C SER A 555 -5.10 -4.01 -15.41
N GLN A 556 -4.06 -4.62 -14.85
CA GLN A 556 -2.69 -4.07 -14.90
C GLN A 556 -1.92 -4.44 -16.18
N ILE A 557 -2.63 -4.68 -17.30
CA ILE A 557 -1.97 -4.79 -18.60
C ILE A 557 -1.50 -3.41 -19.08
N PRO A 558 -0.32 -3.29 -19.73
CA PRO A 558 0.24 -2.00 -20.11
C PRO A 558 -0.74 -1.08 -20.85
N GLN A 559 -1.52 -1.62 -21.80
CA GLN A 559 -2.47 -0.83 -22.58
C GLN A 559 -3.53 -0.17 -21.69
N ILE A 560 -4.07 -0.87 -20.69
CA ILE A 560 -5.06 -0.30 -19.76
C ILE A 560 -4.38 0.68 -18.80
N LEU A 561 -3.17 0.40 -18.33
CA LEU A 561 -2.43 1.30 -17.45
C LEU A 561 -2.29 2.71 -18.06
N PHE A 562 -1.95 2.79 -19.35
CA PHE A 562 -1.78 4.08 -20.04
C PHE A 562 -3.07 4.64 -20.64
N HIS A 563 -4.03 3.82 -21.09
CA HIS A 563 -5.29 4.28 -21.68
C HIS A 563 -6.34 4.65 -20.62
N SER A 564 -6.50 3.80 -19.61
CA SER A 564 -7.60 3.91 -18.62
C SER A 564 -7.16 4.47 -17.27
N GLN A 565 -5.90 4.30 -16.88
CA GLN A 565 -5.48 4.56 -15.50
C GLN A 565 -4.53 5.73 -15.36
N LEU A 566 -3.76 6.10 -16.38
CA LEU A 566 -2.87 7.26 -16.31
C LEU A 566 -3.58 8.63 -16.50
N PRO A 567 -4.56 8.77 -17.41
CA PRO A 567 -5.22 10.06 -17.68
C PRO A 567 -5.95 10.63 -16.45
N GLN A 568 -5.81 11.93 -16.23
CA GLN A 568 -6.36 12.66 -15.06
C GLN A 568 -7.66 13.42 -15.36
N ASN A 569 -8.25 13.20 -16.54
CA ASN A 569 -9.47 13.85 -17.02
C ASN A 569 -10.75 13.31 -16.37
N ARG A 570 -10.72 12.10 -15.81
CA ARG A 570 -11.84 11.46 -15.10
C ARG A 570 -11.59 11.36 -13.59
N PRO A 571 -12.61 11.12 -12.75
CA PRO A 571 -12.39 10.79 -11.34
C PRO A 571 -11.64 9.45 -11.18
N PRO A 572 -10.86 9.28 -10.10
CA PRO A 572 -10.21 8.01 -9.79
C PRO A 572 -11.25 6.95 -9.40
N ILE A 573 -10.96 5.70 -9.76
CA ILE A 573 -11.74 4.51 -9.38
C ILE A 573 -10.87 3.54 -8.58
N LEU A 574 -11.50 2.57 -7.92
CA LEU A 574 -10.77 1.51 -7.23
C LEU A 574 -10.12 0.60 -8.29
N VAL A 575 -8.83 0.26 -8.14
CA VAL A 575 -8.12 -0.65 -9.05
C VAL A 575 -7.39 -1.70 -8.21
N ARG A 576 -7.67 -2.98 -8.46
CA ARG A 576 -6.98 -4.07 -7.75
C ARG A 576 -5.49 -4.02 -8.04
N ASN A 577 -4.69 -3.96 -6.98
CA ASN A 577 -3.28 -3.62 -7.04
C ASN A 577 -2.34 -4.86 -6.99
N SER A 578 -2.90 -6.06 -6.82
CA SER A 578 -2.17 -7.32 -6.69
C SER A 578 -3.01 -8.52 -7.13
N ASP A 579 -2.42 -9.71 -7.06
CA ASP A 579 -3.14 -11.00 -7.17
C ASP A 579 -4.11 -11.23 -5.99
N ASP A 580 -4.91 -12.30 -6.06
CA ASP A 580 -5.89 -12.58 -5.01
C ASP A 580 -5.24 -12.82 -3.63
N PHE A 581 -5.97 -12.48 -2.57
CA PHE A 581 -5.70 -12.98 -1.22
C PHE A 581 -6.08 -14.48 -1.13
N PHE A 582 -5.08 -15.33 -0.84
CA PHE A 582 -5.26 -16.77 -0.68
C PHE A 582 -5.17 -17.18 0.81
N PRO A 583 -6.31 -17.35 1.52
CA PRO A 583 -6.30 -17.65 2.96
C PRO A 583 -5.55 -18.94 3.31
N GLU A 584 -5.64 -19.95 2.44
CA GLU A 584 -5.06 -21.28 2.68
C GLU A 584 -3.57 -21.40 2.31
N ILE A 585 -2.91 -20.31 1.88
CA ILE A 585 -1.52 -20.35 1.40
C ILE A 585 -0.64 -19.45 2.30
N PRO A 586 -0.03 -20.00 3.38
CA PRO A 586 0.70 -19.22 4.37
C PRO A 586 1.81 -18.31 3.80
N THR A 587 2.55 -18.77 2.80
CA THR A 587 3.65 -18.00 2.18
C THR A 587 3.14 -16.85 1.30
N SER A 588 1.85 -16.85 0.93
CA SER A 588 1.26 -15.79 0.13
C SER A 588 0.99 -14.51 0.93
N HIS A 589 0.78 -14.59 2.25
CA HIS A 589 0.41 -13.41 3.06
C HIS A 589 1.48 -12.32 3.09
N PRO A 590 2.75 -12.61 3.43
CA PRO A 590 3.78 -11.58 3.42
C PRO A 590 4.08 -11.11 1.99
N TRP A 591 4.03 -12.01 1.01
CA TRP A 591 4.21 -11.69 -0.41
C TRP A 591 3.13 -10.75 -0.94
N HIS A 592 1.87 -10.94 -0.51
CA HIS A 592 0.74 -10.10 -0.89
C HIS A 592 0.93 -8.66 -0.43
N VAL A 593 1.31 -8.46 0.83
CA VAL A 593 1.58 -7.13 1.38
C VAL A 593 2.83 -6.51 0.75
N PHE A 594 3.90 -7.28 0.57
CA PHE A 594 5.11 -6.84 -0.12
C PHE A 594 4.84 -6.39 -1.56
N THR A 595 4.07 -7.18 -2.31
CA THR A 595 3.70 -6.87 -3.70
C THR A 595 2.87 -5.60 -3.78
N ASN A 596 1.85 -5.46 -2.93
CA ASN A 596 1.02 -4.26 -2.93
C ASN A 596 1.81 -2.99 -2.61
N ALA A 597 2.66 -3.02 -1.58
CA ALA A 597 3.46 -1.89 -1.17
C ALA A 597 4.43 -1.42 -2.27
N HIS A 598 5.01 -2.35 -3.03
CA HIS A 598 5.93 -2.01 -4.14
C HIS A 598 5.19 -1.64 -5.42
N ASN A 599 4.06 -2.28 -5.74
CA ASN A 599 3.21 -1.87 -6.86
C ASN A 599 2.72 -0.42 -6.66
N ALA A 600 2.45 -0.03 -5.40
CA ALA A 600 2.06 1.34 -5.04
C ALA A 600 3.10 2.41 -5.37
N LEU A 601 4.39 2.07 -5.52
CA LEU A 601 5.41 3.01 -6.00
C LEU A 601 5.06 3.52 -7.41
N PHE A 602 4.45 2.68 -8.24
CA PHE A 602 3.96 3.06 -9.58
C PHE A 602 2.50 3.51 -9.55
N THR A 603 1.62 2.73 -8.90
CA THR A 603 0.17 2.97 -8.98
C THR A 603 -0.29 4.24 -8.25
N GLN A 604 0.49 4.78 -7.30
CA GLN A 604 0.25 6.12 -6.72
C GLN A 604 0.22 7.25 -7.76
N HIS A 605 0.88 7.07 -8.90
CA HIS A 605 0.97 8.08 -9.95
C HIS A 605 -0.10 7.91 -11.04
N LEU A 606 -0.94 6.87 -10.94
CA LEU A 606 -2.10 6.66 -11.78
C LEU A 606 -3.32 7.37 -11.15
N ASN A 607 -4.32 7.66 -11.97
CA ASN A 607 -5.62 8.19 -11.59
C ASN A 607 -6.53 7.09 -11.01
N LEU A 608 -6.14 6.54 -9.87
CA LEU A 608 -6.83 5.44 -9.21
C LEU A 608 -6.65 5.48 -7.70
N ILE A 609 -7.44 4.66 -7.00
CA ILE A 609 -7.22 4.31 -5.59
C ILE A 609 -6.80 2.83 -5.57
N PRO A 610 -5.60 2.49 -5.05
CA PRO A 610 -5.14 1.11 -5.02
C PRO A 610 -5.99 0.26 -4.08
N ASP A 611 -6.55 -0.83 -4.61
CA ASP A 611 -7.29 -1.83 -3.86
C ASP A 611 -6.37 -3.02 -3.55
N TRP A 612 -6.12 -3.23 -2.25
CA TRP A 612 -5.19 -4.25 -1.73
C TRP A 612 -5.88 -5.60 -1.49
N ASP A 613 -7.08 -5.78 -2.02
CA ASP A 613 -7.91 -6.97 -1.95
C ASP A 613 -8.47 -7.27 -0.55
N MET A 614 -9.52 -8.08 -0.56
CA MET A 614 -10.19 -8.61 0.62
C MET A 614 -9.26 -9.43 1.52
N PHE A 615 -9.65 -9.60 2.79
CA PHE A 615 -8.97 -10.50 3.73
C PHE A 615 -9.96 -11.03 4.78
N GLN A 616 -9.52 -12.02 5.57
CA GLN A 616 -10.29 -12.57 6.69
C GLN A 616 -9.78 -12.01 8.02
N THR A 617 -10.71 -11.63 8.90
CA THR A 617 -10.44 -11.11 10.24
C THR A 617 -10.18 -12.22 11.26
N VAL A 618 -10.49 -13.48 10.92
CA VAL A 618 -10.18 -14.67 11.72
C VAL A 618 -9.20 -15.56 10.94
N HIS A 619 -7.91 -15.33 11.19
CA HIS A 619 -6.76 -15.96 10.54
C HIS A 619 -5.45 -15.62 11.28
N ASP A 620 -4.41 -16.44 11.14
CA ASP A 620 -3.07 -16.20 11.74
C ASP A 620 -2.40 -14.89 11.31
N TYR A 621 -2.83 -14.33 10.18
CA TYR A 621 -2.32 -13.07 9.60
C TYR A 621 -3.35 -11.93 9.65
N SER A 622 -4.42 -12.05 10.44
CA SER A 622 -5.54 -11.08 10.42
C SER A 622 -5.08 -9.67 10.74
N GLY A 623 -4.37 -9.51 11.85
CA GLY A 623 -3.82 -8.21 12.26
C GLY A 623 -2.82 -7.66 11.23
N PHE A 624 -1.98 -8.54 10.66
CA PHE A 624 -1.00 -8.19 9.63
C PHE A 624 -1.68 -7.62 8.39
N HIS A 625 -2.76 -8.27 7.91
CA HIS A 625 -3.53 -7.78 6.78
C HIS A 625 -4.36 -6.54 7.11
N ALA A 626 -5.01 -6.48 8.27
CA ALA A 626 -5.76 -5.32 8.74
C ALA A 626 -4.88 -4.07 8.78
N ALA A 627 -3.71 -4.15 9.42
CA ALA A 627 -2.76 -3.05 9.47
C ALA A 627 -2.30 -2.61 8.07
N ALA A 628 -1.99 -3.57 7.19
CA ALA A 628 -1.59 -3.28 5.82
C ALA A 628 -2.67 -2.51 5.03
N ARG A 629 -3.95 -2.90 5.15
CA ARG A 629 -5.04 -2.16 4.48
C ARG A 629 -5.28 -0.80 5.14
N CYS A 630 -5.17 -0.67 6.47
CA CYS A 630 -5.31 0.63 7.15
C CYS A 630 -4.26 1.65 6.71
N VAL A 631 -3.02 1.25 6.42
CA VAL A 631 -1.98 2.17 5.92
C VAL A 631 -1.94 2.29 4.40
N SER A 632 -2.76 1.54 3.65
CA SER A 632 -2.70 1.48 2.19
C SER A 632 -3.19 2.76 1.50
N GLY A 633 -4.02 3.57 2.16
CA GLY A 633 -4.74 4.68 1.52
C GLY A 633 -5.89 4.22 0.60
N GLY A 634 -6.19 2.92 0.56
CA GLY A 634 -7.27 2.28 -0.19
C GLY A 634 -8.42 1.75 0.70
N PRO A 635 -9.36 1.00 0.12
CA PRO A 635 -10.52 0.47 0.83
C PRO A 635 -10.18 -0.76 1.69
N ILE A 636 -11.11 -1.14 2.58
CA ILE A 636 -11.00 -2.36 3.40
C ILE A 636 -12.21 -3.25 3.13
N TYR A 637 -11.94 -4.47 2.65
CA TYR A 637 -12.96 -5.49 2.48
C TYR A 637 -12.67 -6.69 3.37
N ILE A 638 -13.69 -7.11 4.12
CA ILE A 638 -13.68 -8.38 4.84
C ILE A 638 -14.39 -9.46 4.01
N THR A 639 -13.91 -10.69 4.09
CA THR A 639 -14.52 -11.86 3.43
C THR A 639 -14.59 -13.04 4.39
N ASP A 640 -14.94 -12.71 5.63
CA ASP A 640 -15.08 -13.66 6.73
C ASP A 640 -16.16 -14.69 6.43
N VAL A 641 -15.87 -15.94 6.79
CA VAL A 641 -16.90 -16.98 6.86
C VAL A 641 -17.98 -16.49 7.82
N PRO A 642 -19.27 -16.50 7.43
CA PRO A 642 -20.33 -15.99 8.30
C PRO A 642 -20.30 -16.63 9.69
N GLY A 643 -20.16 -15.79 10.72
CA GLY A 643 -20.11 -16.20 12.12
C GLY A 643 -18.69 -16.37 12.67
N GLN A 644 -17.66 -16.17 11.84
CA GLN A 644 -16.25 -16.16 12.22
C GLN A 644 -15.69 -14.75 11.98
N HIS A 645 -15.96 -13.85 12.93
CA HIS A 645 -15.56 -12.44 12.85
C HIS A 645 -14.75 -12.05 14.09
N ASP A 646 -13.63 -11.36 13.89
CA ASP A 646 -12.90 -10.70 14.96
C ASP A 646 -13.42 -9.27 15.12
N LEU A 647 -14.36 -9.08 16.05
CA LEU A 647 -14.99 -7.79 16.31
C LEU A 647 -14.00 -6.75 16.83
N ASP A 648 -13.01 -7.16 17.62
CA ASP A 648 -12.01 -6.25 18.17
C ASP A 648 -11.11 -5.72 17.05
N LEU A 649 -10.70 -6.58 16.13
CA LEU A 649 -9.94 -6.17 14.95
C LEU A 649 -10.76 -5.28 14.01
N ILE A 650 -12.04 -5.61 13.76
CA ILE A 650 -12.95 -4.76 12.98
C ILE A 650 -13.08 -3.37 13.63
N ASN A 651 -13.20 -3.32 14.96
CA ASN A 651 -13.27 -2.08 15.72
C ASN A 651 -11.96 -1.28 15.66
N GLN A 652 -10.79 -1.91 15.49
CA GLN A 652 -9.53 -1.18 15.30
C GLN A 652 -9.42 -0.55 13.91
N MET A 653 -10.09 -1.10 12.90
CA MET A 653 -10.07 -0.57 11.52
C MET A 653 -11.14 0.50 11.27
N THR A 654 -12.18 0.54 12.11
CA THR A 654 -13.42 1.28 11.82
C THR A 654 -13.95 2.12 12.97
N GLY A 655 -14.89 3.02 12.69
CA GLY A 655 -15.64 3.75 13.70
C GLY A 655 -17.08 4.07 13.27
N PRO A 656 -18.01 4.18 14.23
CA PRO A 656 -19.38 4.58 13.95
C PRO A 656 -19.46 6.08 13.64
N THR A 657 -20.19 6.44 12.60
CA THR A 657 -20.53 7.83 12.27
C THR A 657 -21.73 8.30 13.09
N PRO A 658 -21.95 9.62 13.23
CA PRO A 658 -23.17 10.20 13.81
C PRO A 658 -24.49 9.70 13.22
N ARG A 659 -24.46 9.14 12.00
CA ARG A 659 -25.64 8.60 11.30
C ARG A 659 -25.77 7.08 11.42
N GLY A 660 -25.01 6.43 12.32
CA GLY A 660 -25.11 4.99 12.58
C GLY A 660 -24.45 4.09 11.52
N LYS A 661 -23.66 4.66 10.60
CA LYS A 661 -22.85 3.90 9.63
C LYS A 661 -21.47 3.59 10.19
N THR A 662 -20.78 2.63 9.60
CA THR A 662 -19.38 2.33 9.91
C THR A 662 -18.47 2.79 8.77
N VAL A 663 -17.43 3.55 9.12
CA VAL A 663 -16.39 4.03 8.19
C VAL A 663 -15.02 3.52 8.59
N ILE A 664 -14.13 3.38 7.61
CA ILE A 664 -12.70 3.09 7.80
C ILE A 664 -11.91 4.40 7.95
N PHE A 665 -10.68 4.30 8.47
CA PHE A 665 -9.76 5.43 8.59
C PHE A 665 -8.72 5.42 7.48
N ARG A 666 -9.17 5.73 6.25
CA ARG A 666 -8.30 5.78 5.07
C ARG A 666 -7.39 7.02 5.10
N PRO A 667 -6.05 6.86 5.05
CA PRO A 667 -5.11 7.99 4.92
C PRO A 667 -5.31 8.78 3.62
N SER A 668 -4.81 10.03 3.60
CA SER A 668 -4.99 10.91 2.43
C SER A 668 -4.07 10.55 1.27
N VAL A 669 -2.89 10.00 1.58
CA VAL A 669 -1.87 9.60 0.62
C VAL A 669 -1.83 8.08 0.50
N VAL A 670 -1.59 7.57 -0.70
CA VAL A 670 -1.42 6.12 -0.92
C VAL A 670 -0.23 5.60 -0.12
N GLY A 671 -0.43 4.48 0.58
CA GLY A 671 0.64 3.77 1.27
C GLY A 671 1.54 3.02 0.30
N LYS A 672 2.85 3.15 0.47
CA LYS A 672 3.86 2.51 -0.41
C LYS A 672 5.10 2.09 0.37
N SER A 673 5.88 1.17 -0.20
CA SER A 673 7.18 0.79 0.34
C SER A 673 8.08 2.02 0.44
N LEU A 674 8.78 2.18 1.57
CA LEU A 674 9.81 3.22 1.73
C LEU A 674 11.21 2.74 1.32
N ASP A 675 11.37 1.46 0.97
CA ASP A 675 12.65 0.83 0.62
C ASP A 675 12.52 0.03 -0.69
N GLN A 676 12.40 0.74 -1.81
CA GLN A 676 12.15 0.18 -3.15
C GLN A 676 13.15 -0.89 -3.60
N TYR A 677 14.40 -0.84 -3.12
CA TYR A 677 15.48 -1.73 -3.54
C TYR A 677 15.69 -2.95 -2.64
N ASN A 678 15.01 -3.03 -1.49
CA ASN A 678 15.12 -4.19 -0.61
C ASN A 678 14.31 -5.35 -1.21
N GLY A 679 14.98 -6.48 -1.41
CA GLY A 679 14.38 -7.71 -1.91
C GLY A 679 13.52 -8.41 -0.86
N TYR A 680 12.62 -9.27 -1.32
CA TYR A 680 11.73 -10.06 -0.45
C TYR A 680 12.48 -11.07 0.45
N ASP A 681 13.73 -11.39 0.12
CA ASP A 681 14.62 -12.34 0.78
C ASP A 681 15.80 -11.68 1.52
N ASP A 682 15.83 -10.34 1.61
CA ASP A 682 16.90 -9.60 2.29
C ASP A 682 16.81 -9.64 3.84
N ASP A 683 15.78 -10.27 4.42
CA ASP A 683 15.51 -10.33 5.87
C ASP A 683 15.40 -8.94 6.54
N HIS A 684 14.64 -8.03 5.91
CA HIS A 684 14.34 -6.71 6.46
C HIS A 684 12.87 -6.56 6.81
N ILE A 685 12.60 -5.68 7.79
CA ILE A 685 11.25 -5.19 8.03
C ILE A 685 10.81 -4.40 6.79
N LEU A 686 9.57 -4.61 6.35
CA LEU A 686 8.95 -3.82 5.29
C LEU A 686 8.26 -2.60 5.91
N PRO A 687 8.79 -1.38 5.75
CA PRO A 687 8.08 -0.16 6.10
C PRO A 687 7.15 0.28 4.95
N ILE A 688 5.88 0.48 5.28
CA ILE A 688 4.86 1.03 4.39
C ILE A 688 4.51 2.42 4.91
N GLY A 689 4.96 3.45 4.19
CA GLY A 689 4.75 4.84 4.57
C GLY A 689 3.52 5.45 3.90
N THR A 690 2.76 6.23 4.66
CA THR A 690 1.65 7.07 4.19
C THR A 690 1.59 8.37 5.00
N TYR A 691 0.77 9.33 4.56
CA TYR A 691 0.55 10.62 5.19
C TYR A 691 -0.94 10.95 5.21
N HIS A 692 -1.40 11.60 6.26
CA HIS A 692 -2.78 12.07 6.36
C HIS A 692 -2.86 13.51 6.86
N GLY A 693 -3.69 14.33 6.20
CA GLY A 693 -3.88 15.74 6.52
C GLY A 693 -3.18 16.69 5.56
N ALA A 694 -3.20 17.98 5.89
CA ALA A 694 -2.54 19.04 5.12
C ALA A 694 -1.04 19.07 5.38
N ALA A 695 -0.25 19.59 4.44
CA ALA A 695 1.19 19.76 4.62
C ALA A 695 1.53 20.50 5.94
N TYR A 696 2.66 20.16 6.56
CA TYR A 696 3.18 20.71 7.82
C TYR A 696 2.35 20.41 9.10
N THR A 697 1.10 20.00 8.95
CA THR A 697 0.15 19.83 10.08
C THR A 697 -0.46 18.43 10.14
N GLY A 698 -0.37 17.67 9.06
CA GLY A 698 -0.76 16.27 8.99
C GLY A 698 0.25 15.34 9.65
N THR A 699 -0.10 14.07 9.67
CA THR A 699 0.62 13.01 10.40
C THR A 699 1.28 12.06 9.42
N GLY A 700 2.58 11.85 9.59
CA GLY A 700 3.31 10.78 8.92
C GLY A 700 3.04 9.44 9.61
N ILE A 701 2.71 8.41 8.84
CA ILE A 701 2.35 7.09 9.37
C ILE A 701 3.23 6.04 8.69
N ILE A 702 3.81 5.12 9.47
CA ILE A 702 4.50 3.95 8.95
C ILE A 702 3.89 2.70 9.56
N GLY A 703 3.40 1.79 8.71
CA GLY A 703 3.17 0.40 9.08
C GLY A 703 4.45 -0.41 8.88
N PHE A 704 4.92 -1.07 9.93
CA PHE A 704 6.07 -1.98 9.89
C PHE A 704 5.59 -3.42 9.84
N PHE A 705 6.12 -4.20 8.91
CA PHE A 705 5.68 -5.57 8.66
C PHE A 705 6.89 -6.50 8.59
N ASN A 706 6.93 -7.53 9.43
CA ASN A 706 7.94 -8.57 9.30
C ASN A 706 7.51 -9.54 8.20
N VAL A 707 8.06 -9.35 7.00
CA VAL A 707 7.82 -10.23 5.87
C VAL A 707 8.71 -11.47 5.86
N SER A 708 9.73 -11.53 6.73
CA SER A 708 10.68 -12.65 6.79
C SER A 708 10.15 -13.82 7.63
N GLN A 709 10.88 -14.94 7.60
CA GLN A 709 10.59 -16.14 8.39
C GLN A 709 11.33 -16.17 9.74
N ARG A 710 11.86 -15.03 10.20
CA ARG A 710 12.57 -14.89 11.48
C ARG A 710 12.17 -13.60 12.19
N PRO A 711 12.28 -13.51 13.53
CA PRO A 711 12.12 -12.22 14.22
C PRO A 711 13.18 -11.22 13.74
N LEU A 712 12.78 -9.95 13.61
CA LEU A 712 13.66 -8.87 13.15
C LEU A 712 13.57 -7.67 14.09
N SER A 713 14.71 -7.01 14.29
CA SER A 713 14.83 -5.76 15.04
C SER A 713 15.62 -4.73 14.22
N GLU A 714 15.08 -3.52 14.08
CA GLU A 714 15.70 -2.43 13.32
C GLU A 714 15.63 -1.10 14.08
N LEU A 715 16.55 -0.19 13.74
CA LEU A 715 16.55 1.19 14.22
C LEU A 715 16.10 2.11 13.07
N VAL A 716 15.03 2.87 13.32
CA VAL A 716 14.38 3.70 12.31
C VAL A 716 14.51 5.18 12.70
N PRO A 717 15.05 6.06 11.84
CA PRO A 717 15.14 7.48 12.15
C PRO A 717 13.79 8.18 11.97
N LEU A 718 13.57 9.28 12.70
CA LEU A 718 12.39 10.14 12.51
C LEU A 718 12.27 10.62 11.05
N SER A 719 13.40 10.88 10.38
CA SER A 719 13.46 11.31 8.97
C SER A 719 12.84 10.32 7.98
N LYS A 720 12.58 9.07 8.38
CA LYS A 720 11.92 8.05 7.54
C LYS A 720 10.40 8.23 7.50
N PHE A 721 9.80 8.96 8.43
CA PHE A 721 8.36 9.21 8.44
C PHE A 721 7.97 10.19 7.31
N PRO A 722 6.97 9.87 6.48
CA PRO A 722 6.52 10.78 5.43
C PRO A 722 6.04 12.12 6.00
N GLY A 723 6.45 13.23 5.37
CA GLY A 723 5.95 14.58 5.70
C GLY A 723 6.51 15.18 6.99
N VAL A 724 7.57 14.61 7.58
CA VAL A 724 8.31 15.27 8.66
C VAL A 724 9.24 16.35 8.11
N GLU A 725 9.47 17.38 8.92
CA GLU A 725 10.19 18.60 8.55
C GLU A 725 11.34 18.89 9.53
N GLU A 726 12.44 19.44 9.03
CA GLU A 726 13.68 19.61 9.81
C GLU A 726 13.53 20.48 11.07
N ALA A 727 12.81 21.60 10.96
CA ALA A 727 12.68 22.59 12.02
C ALA A 727 11.51 22.35 12.99
N GLN A 728 10.77 21.25 12.83
CA GLN A 728 9.56 20.96 13.61
C GLN A 728 9.79 19.84 14.63
N PHE A 729 9.14 19.94 15.78
CA PHE A 729 9.13 18.88 16.78
C PHE A 729 8.00 17.91 16.50
N TYR A 730 8.28 16.63 16.73
CA TYR A 730 7.33 15.53 16.57
C TYR A 730 7.31 14.67 17.82
N ILE A 731 6.17 14.05 18.09
CA ILE A 731 6.11 12.86 18.93
C ILE A 731 5.74 11.66 18.05
N VAL A 732 6.31 10.51 18.35
CA VAL A 732 5.98 9.24 17.68
C VAL A 732 5.20 8.38 18.64
N ARG A 733 4.04 7.87 18.21
CA ARG A 733 3.21 6.96 19.00
C ARG A 733 3.12 5.60 18.32
N ALA A 734 3.28 4.52 19.07
CA ALA A 734 3.02 3.15 18.58
C ALA A 734 1.57 2.74 18.84
N HIS A 735 0.94 2.07 17.87
CA HIS A 735 -0.41 1.52 18.02
C HIS A 735 -0.44 0.38 19.02
N SER A 736 0.50 -0.56 18.93
CA SER A 736 0.53 -1.79 19.74
C SER A 736 0.51 -1.56 21.25
N SER A 737 1.22 -0.53 21.73
CA SER A 737 1.38 -0.23 23.17
C SER A 737 0.67 1.05 23.61
N GLY A 738 0.39 1.95 22.67
CA GLY A 738 -0.03 3.32 22.94
C GLY A 738 1.06 4.23 23.51
N ALA A 739 2.31 3.75 23.62
CA ALA A 739 3.43 4.53 24.14
C ALA A 739 3.81 5.67 23.18
N ILE A 740 4.29 6.78 23.77
CA ILE A 740 4.65 8.01 23.06
C ILE A 740 6.13 8.33 23.30
N SER A 741 6.81 8.81 22.26
CA SER A 741 8.20 9.27 22.36
C SER A 741 8.28 10.60 23.11
N LYS A 742 9.49 10.94 23.58
CA LYS A 742 9.80 12.34 23.86
C LYS A 742 9.67 13.18 22.57
N PRO A 743 9.51 14.51 22.65
CA PRO A 743 9.65 15.37 21.48
C PRO A 743 10.98 15.13 20.76
N MET A 744 10.93 14.93 19.44
CA MET A 744 12.07 14.62 18.57
C MET A 744 12.11 15.59 17.40
N GLN A 745 13.29 15.83 16.84
CA GLN A 745 13.49 16.62 15.62
C GLN A 745 14.32 15.82 14.62
N VAL A 746 14.09 16.06 13.33
CA VAL A 746 14.79 15.37 12.24
C VAL A 746 16.29 15.68 12.24
N VAL A 747 16.67 16.90 12.65
CA VAL A 747 18.07 17.34 12.75
C VAL A 747 18.85 16.67 13.87
N ASP A 748 18.19 16.00 14.82
CA ASP A 748 18.86 15.22 15.85
C ASP A 748 19.24 13.83 15.30
N PRO A 749 20.53 13.53 15.11
CA PRO A 749 20.96 12.22 14.61
C PRO A 749 20.70 11.07 15.60
N GLN A 750 20.26 11.35 16.83
CA GLN A 750 19.84 10.37 17.83
C GLN A 750 18.31 10.20 17.88
N ALA A 751 17.56 10.86 17.00
CA ALA A 751 16.12 10.68 16.83
C ALA A 751 15.78 9.31 16.19
N LEU A 752 16.20 8.23 16.84
CA LEU A 752 16.04 6.85 16.43
C LEU A 752 14.93 6.18 17.24
N ILE A 753 14.13 5.36 16.56
CA ILE A 753 13.08 4.54 17.12
C ILE A 753 13.46 3.07 16.94
N TYR A 754 13.37 2.28 18.01
CA TYR A 754 13.53 0.83 17.97
C TYR A 754 12.22 0.16 17.55
N VAL A 755 12.29 -0.69 16.53
CA VAL A 755 11.18 -1.52 16.05
C VAL A 755 11.62 -2.97 16.07
N SER A 756 10.85 -3.85 16.72
CA SER A 756 11.11 -5.29 16.76
C SER A 756 9.83 -6.08 16.57
N LEU A 757 9.85 -7.02 15.63
CA LEU A 757 8.69 -7.76 15.18
C LEU A 757 8.97 -9.25 15.13
N ALA A 758 8.09 -10.05 15.74
CA ALA A 758 8.08 -11.49 15.58
C ALA A 758 7.81 -11.87 14.11
N VAL A 759 7.97 -13.15 13.76
CA VAL A 759 7.47 -13.66 12.47
C VAL A 759 5.97 -13.35 12.38
N ARG A 760 5.49 -12.85 11.23
CA ARG A 760 4.11 -12.37 11.04
C ARG A 760 3.74 -11.11 11.85
N GLY A 761 4.70 -10.54 12.59
CA GLY A 761 4.51 -9.36 13.41
C GLY A 761 4.33 -8.11 12.57
N TYR A 762 3.55 -7.17 13.12
CA TYR A 762 3.35 -5.84 12.56
C TYR A 762 3.17 -4.81 13.67
N ASP A 763 3.37 -3.54 13.34
CA ASP A 763 2.95 -2.40 14.18
C ASP A 763 2.75 -1.16 13.30
N ILE A 764 1.99 -0.18 13.78
CA ILE A 764 1.84 1.12 13.13
C ILE A 764 2.35 2.20 14.07
N LEU A 765 3.31 2.98 13.60
CA LEU A 765 3.79 4.16 14.29
C LEU A 765 3.34 5.40 13.53
N SER A 766 2.95 6.44 14.27
CA SER A 766 2.52 7.72 13.72
C SER A 766 3.35 8.86 14.32
N ALA A 767 3.95 9.70 13.47
CA ALA A 767 4.69 10.89 13.84
C ALA A 767 3.77 12.11 13.78
N TYR A 768 3.38 12.61 14.94
CA TYR A 768 2.47 13.73 15.09
C TYR A 768 3.24 15.04 15.25
N PRO A 769 2.97 16.06 14.42
CA PRO A 769 3.59 17.36 14.56
C PRO A 769 3.15 18.05 15.85
N LEU A 770 4.11 18.59 16.60
CA LEU A 770 3.84 19.39 17.80
C LEU A 770 3.67 20.86 17.44
N ARG A 771 2.64 21.48 18.01
CA ARG A 771 2.44 22.93 17.99
C ARG A 771 2.73 23.52 19.36
N GLY A 772 3.68 24.45 19.40
CA GLY A 772 4.12 25.11 20.62
C GLY A 772 3.34 26.39 20.89
N PHE A 773 2.92 26.57 22.14
CA PHE A 773 2.30 27.79 22.65
C PHE A 773 3.12 28.31 23.83
N VAL A 774 3.86 29.39 23.61
CA VAL A 774 4.70 30.02 24.64
C VAL A 774 3.84 30.79 25.62
N ASP A 775 4.00 30.54 26.92
CA ASP A 775 3.40 31.34 27.98
C ASP A 775 4.36 32.43 28.44
N GLN A 776 4.09 33.68 28.04
CA GLN A 776 4.91 34.83 28.41
C GLN A 776 4.81 35.19 29.91
N GLY A 777 3.80 34.67 30.62
CA GLY A 777 3.59 34.92 32.06
C GLY A 777 4.25 33.92 33.00
N ASN A 778 4.75 32.78 32.50
CA ASN A 778 5.27 31.67 33.30
C ASN A 778 6.62 31.17 32.75
N ASP A 779 7.70 31.91 33.02
CA ASP A 779 9.08 31.60 32.63
C ASP A 779 9.32 31.29 31.13
N ASN A 780 8.44 31.74 30.23
CA ASN A 780 8.43 31.38 28.80
C ASN A 780 8.31 29.86 28.56
N ASN A 781 7.68 29.11 29.46
CA ASN A 781 7.40 27.71 29.24
C ASN A 781 6.50 27.51 28.02
N THR A 782 6.82 26.49 27.21
CA THR A 782 6.08 26.18 25.99
C THR A 782 5.18 24.96 26.22
N THR A 783 3.88 25.14 26.04
CA THR A 783 2.93 24.02 25.97
C THR A 783 2.93 23.46 24.56
N TRP A 784 3.34 22.21 24.41
CA TRP A 784 3.34 21.50 23.13
C TRP A 784 2.09 20.63 23.01
N ILE A 785 1.40 20.75 21.87
CA ILE A 785 0.12 20.08 21.63
C ILE A 785 0.18 19.32 20.31
N ALA A 786 -0.36 18.10 20.29
CA ALA A 786 -0.63 17.32 19.09
C ALA A 786 -2.01 16.66 19.15
N ASN A 787 -2.70 16.62 18.02
CA ASN A 787 -3.96 15.89 17.86
C ASN A 787 -3.64 14.46 17.40
N LEU A 788 -3.96 13.47 18.21
CA LEU A 788 -3.62 12.07 17.95
C LEU A 788 -4.67 11.35 17.09
N GLY A 789 -5.82 11.99 16.85
CA GLY A 789 -6.98 11.39 16.21
C GLY A 789 -7.68 10.41 17.14
N LEU A 790 -8.33 9.39 16.57
CA LEU A 790 -9.03 8.39 17.38
C LEU A 790 -8.06 7.32 17.91
N LEU A 791 -8.00 7.17 19.23
CA LEU A 791 -7.18 6.18 19.91
C LEU A 791 -7.74 4.77 19.72
N GLY A 792 -6.86 3.78 19.83
CA GLY A 792 -7.20 2.36 19.64
C GLY A 792 -7.51 1.98 18.19
N LYS A 793 -7.29 2.88 17.24
CA LYS A 793 -7.47 2.63 15.80
C LYS A 793 -6.12 2.49 15.10
N LEU A 794 -6.00 1.50 14.22
CA LEU A 794 -4.76 1.19 13.48
C LEU A 794 -4.23 2.42 12.71
N ALA A 795 -5.13 3.18 12.09
CA ALA A 795 -4.82 4.45 11.41
C ALA A 795 -5.60 5.61 12.04
N GLY A 796 -5.60 5.72 13.37
CA GLY A 796 -6.42 6.69 14.12
C GLY A 796 -6.24 8.16 13.74
N ALA A 797 -5.03 8.54 13.30
CA ALA A 797 -4.75 9.88 12.77
C ALA A 797 -5.61 10.21 11.54
N ALA A 798 -5.95 9.20 10.73
CA ALA A 798 -6.80 9.33 9.56
C ALA A 798 -8.29 9.55 9.88
N ALA A 799 -8.66 9.64 11.16
CA ALA A 799 -9.99 10.07 11.58
C ALA A 799 -10.16 11.60 11.56
N ILE A 800 -9.06 12.36 11.62
CA ILE A 800 -9.06 13.83 11.66
C ILE A 800 -9.46 14.36 10.29
N VAL A 801 -10.53 15.15 10.21
CA VAL A 801 -10.93 15.83 8.97
C VAL A 801 -10.33 17.23 8.93
N ASP A 802 -10.43 17.96 10.04
CA ASP A 802 -9.79 19.25 10.25
C ASP A 802 -9.33 19.41 11.70
N SER A 803 -8.28 20.20 11.90
CA SER A 803 -7.75 20.49 13.23
C SER A 803 -7.04 21.83 13.24
N LYS A 804 -7.62 22.80 13.95
CA LYS A 804 -7.07 24.14 14.12
C LYS A 804 -6.77 24.40 15.59
N MET A 805 -5.57 24.89 15.87
CA MET A 805 -5.16 25.26 17.22
C MET A 805 -4.77 26.74 17.26
N THR A 806 -5.33 27.50 18.18
CA THR A 806 -5.06 28.94 18.32
C THR A 806 -4.85 29.33 19.79
N LYS A 807 -4.17 30.44 20.02
CA LYS A 807 -4.06 31.09 21.33
C LYS A 807 -4.73 32.45 21.23
N SER A 808 -5.70 32.73 22.09
CA SER A 808 -6.36 34.04 22.15
C SER A 808 -5.53 35.04 22.95
N GLU A 809 -5.88 36.32 22.84
CA GLU A 809 -5.18 37.43 23.51
C GLU A 809 -5.11 37.28 25.03
N ASN A 810 -6.14 36.69 25.64
CA ASN A 810 -6.19 36.38 27.07
C ASN A 810 -5.41 35.11 27.48
N GLY A 811 -4.57 34.56 26.59
CA GLY A 811 -3.71 33.42 26.87
C GLY A 811 -4.36 32.04 26.74
N LYS A 812 -5.69 31.97 26.56
CA LYS A 812 -6.43 30.71 26.40
C LYS A 812 -6.07 30.00 25.08
N ILE A 813 -5.81 28.70 25.15
CA ILE A 813 -5.56 27.87 23.96
C ILE A 813 -6.88 27.19 23.56
N ILE A 814 -7.16 27.20 22.26
CA ILE A 814 -8.35 26.60 21.67
C ILE A 814 -7.90 25.57 20.64
N ILE A 815 -8.38 24.33 20.78
CA ILE A 815 -8.22 23.27 19.79
C ILE A 815 -9.61 23.00 19.23
N ASP A 816 -9.79 23.23 17.94
CA ASP A 816 -11.02 23.00 17.19
C ASP A 816 -10.76 21.85 16.21
N THR A 817 -11.42 20.71 16.40
CA THR A 817 -11.20 19.53 15.58
C THR A 817 -12.50 18.92 15.10
N SER A 818 -12.52 18.54 13.83
CA SER A 818 -13.56 17.71 13.23
C SER A 818 -13.04 16.31 13.00
N VAL A 819 -13.79 15.29 13.41
CA VAL A 819 -13.48 13.87 13.13
C VAL A 819 -14.60 13.19 12.36
N LYS A 820 -14.26 12.21 11.52
CA LYS A 820 -15.22 11.50 10.66
C LYS A 820 -16.08 10.45 11.38
N ALA A 821 -15.71 10.07 12.60
CA ALA A 821 -16.37 9.03 13.37
C ALA A 821 -16.28 9.31 14.87
N LEU A 822 -17.21 8.72 15.62
CA LEU A 822 -17.25 8.71 17.07
C LEU A 822 -16.28 7.65 17.62
N GLY A 823 -15.69 7.95 18.77
CA GLY A 823 -14.72 7.13 19.49
C GLY A 823 -13.93 7.94 20.51
N THR A 824 -12.82 7.40 20.99
CA THR A 824 -11.95 8.11 21.95
C THR A 824 -10.97 9.02 21.19
N LEU A 825 -11.20 10.32 21.19
CA LEU A 825 -10.27 11.31 20.63
C LEU A 825 -9.11 11.52 21.61
N GLY A 826 -7.87 11.42 21.11
CA GLY A 826 -6.66 11.63 21.89
C GLY A 826 -5.99 12.97 21.59
N ILE A 827 -5.63 13.73 22.62
CA ILE A 827 -4.87 14.97 22.49
C ILE A 827 -3.65 14.89 23.39
N TYR A 828 -2.45 14.99 22.81
CA TYR A 828 -1.23 15.14 23.59
C TYR A 828 -1.07 16.60 24.01
N ILE A 829 -0.80 16.82 25.30
CA ILE A 829 -0.52 18.13 25.90
C ILE A 829 0.65 17.96 26.86
N SER A 830 1.78 18.59 26.56
CA SER A 830 3.03 18.40 27.34
C SER A 830 2.93 18.83 28.80
N THR A 831 2.00 19.73 29.12
CA THR A 831 1.76 20.25 30.48
C THR A 831 0.53 19.63 31.15
N LEU A 832 -0.10 18.61 30.54
CA LEU A 832 -1.27 17.95 31.13
C LEU A 832 -1.03 17.44 32.56
N PRO A 833 0.14 16.86 32.89
CA PRO A 833 0.40 16.40 34.25
C PRO A 833 0.45 17.53 35.29
N ASP A 834 0.72 18.76 34.86
CA ASP A 834 0.87 19.93 35.71
C ASP A 834 -0.45 20.69 35.92
N ILE A 835 -1.51 20.36 35.16
CA ILE A 835 -2.80 21.05 35.21
C ILE A 835 -3.94 20.07 35.52
N SER A 836 -4.92 20.53 36.29
CA SER A 836 -6.14 19.75 36.52
C SER A 836 -7.04 19.87 35.30
N TYR A 837 -7.19 18.80 34.51
CA TYR A 837 -8.11 18.84 33.37
C TYR A 837 -9.56 19.12 33.78
N LYS A 838 -9.93 18.92 35.05
CA LYS A 838 -11.28 19.22 35.57
C LYS A 838 -11.50 20.71 35.80
N ASP A 839 -10.45 21.44 36.16
CA ASP A 839 -10.54 22.85 36.54
C ASP A 839 -10.05 23.78 35.42
N ASN A 840 -9.12 23.31 34.60
CA ASN A 840 -8.43 24.10 33.59
C ASN A 840 -8.90 23.83 32.15
N LEU A 841 -9.68 22.77 31.91
CA LEU A 841 -10.17 22.44 30.57
C LEU A 841 -11.70 22.48 30.50
N LEU A 842 -12.20 23.03 29.39
CA LEU A 842 -13.59 22.88 28.98
C LEU A 842 -13.60 22.16 27.63
N VAL A 843 -14.35 21.07 27.53
CA VAL A 843 -14.49 20.32 26.28
C VAL A 843 -15.94 20.34 25.85
N THR A 844 -16.18 20.60 24.57
CA THR A 844 -17.52 20.62 23.99
C THR A 844 -17.57 19.76 22.74
N ILE A 845 -18.72 19.12 22.50
CA ILE A 845 -19.07 18.42 21.27
C ILE A 845 -20.27 19.12 20.65
N LEU A 846 -20.16 19.57 19.40
CA LEU A 846 -21.19 20.40 18.75
C LEU A 846 -21.67 21.59 19.63
N GLY A 847 -20.74 22.20 20.38
CA GLY A 847 -21.01 23.30 21.32
C GLY A 847 -21.70 22.91 22.63
N LYS A 848 -21.98 21.63 22.88
CA LYS A 848 -22.50 21.12 24.17
C LYS A 848 -21.36 20.68 25.07
N VAL A 849 -21.38 21.09 26.34
CA VAL A 849 -20.37 20.71 27.32
C VAL A 849 -20.42 19.21 27.57
N LEU A 850 -19.25 18.57 27.55
CA LEU A 850 -19.13 17.14 27.80
C LEU A 850 -19.34 16.80 29.29
N PRO A 851 -19.99 15.67 29.61
CA PRO A 851 -19.96 15.11 30.96
C PRO A 851 -18.51 14.83 31.40
N ILE A 852 -18.18 15.14 32.66
CA ILE A 852 -16.78 15.12 33.10
C ILE A 852 -16.15 13.72 33.06
N HIS A 853 -16.94 12.65 33.16
CA HIS A 853 -16.44 11.27 33.12
C HIS A 853 -16.11 10.79 31.70
N THR A 854 -16.54 11.51 30.66
CA THR A 854 -16.16 11.21 29.27
C THR A 854 -14.83 11.88 28.88
N VAL A 855 -14.17 12.54 29.83
CA VAL A 855 -12.86 13.19 29.64
C VAL A 855 -11.92 12.70 30.74
N THR A 856 -10.83 12.02 30.36
CA THR A 856 -9.88 11.44 31.30
C THR A 856 -8.44 11.64 30.84
N SER A 857 -7.48 11.61 31.77
CA SER A 857 -6.07 11.43 31.43
C SER A 857 -5.80 9.96 31.11
N SER A 858 -5.03 9.68 30.07
CA SER A 858 -4.71 8.32 29.66
C SER A 858 -3.97 7.56 30.76
N LYS A 859 -4.28 6.28 30.90
CA LYS A 859 -3.54 5.37 31.79
C LYS A 859 -2.19 4.96 31.23
N THR A 860 -2.00 5.09 29.91
CA THR A 860 -0.78 4.70 29.22
C THR A 860 0.27 5.80 29.26
N ASP A 861 -0.15 7.06 29.03
CA ASP A 861 0.73 8.23 29.09
C ASP A 861 0.00 9.42 29.73
N PRO A 862 0.50 9.99 30.84
CA PRO A 862 -0.19 11.06 31.56
C PRO A 862 -0.28 12.39 30.78
N HIS A 863 0.43 12.53 29.64
CA HIS A 863 0.35 13.69 28.76
C HIS A 863 -0.80 13.61 27.75
N VAL A 864 -1.55 12.50 27.71
CA VAL A 864 -2.65 12.30 26.76
C VAL A 864 -4.00 12.52 27.44
N LEU A 865 -4.77 13.44 26.89
CA LEU A 865 -6.18 13.62 27.20
C LEU A 865 -7.02 12.71 26.29
N GLU A 866 -7.87 11.89 26.90
CA GLU A 866 -8.80 10.99 26.23
C GLU A 866 -10.22 11.57 26.33
N ILE A 867 -10.87 11.77 25.19
CA ILE A 867 -12.23 12.32 25.09
C ILE A 867 -13.11 11.27 24.41
N ASP A 868 -13.98 10.61 25.19
CA ASP A 868 -14.93 9.62 24.67
C ASP A 868 -16.13 10.32 24.01
N THR A 869 -15.98 10.59 22.72
CA THR A 869 -17.04 11.25 21.93
C THR A 869 -18.22 10.32 21.69
N LEU A 870 -18.04 8.99 21.73
CA LEU A 870 -19.12 8.04 21.49
C LEU A 870 -20.06 7.95 22.70
N GLU A 871 -19.49 7.85 23.90
CA GLU A 871 -20.30 7.82 25.13
C GLU A 871 -21.00 9.15 25.35
N ALA A 872 -20.27 10.26 25.18
CA ALA A 872 -20.85 11.60 25.25
C ALA A 872 -21.99 11.81 24.25
N TRP A 873 -21.85 11.29 23.02
CA TRP A 873 -22.89 11.40 21.99
C TRP A 873 -24.19 10.73 22.43
N LYS A 874 -24.10 9.57 23.08
CA LYS A 874 -25.26 8.82 23.59
C LYS A 874 -25.90 9.53 24.79
N GLU A 875 -25.10 9.91 25.79
CA GLU A 875 -25.61 10.50 27.04
C GLU A 875 -26.24 11.87 26.84
N LEU A 876 -25.70 12.67 25.91
CA LEU A 876 -26.25 13.97 25.55
C LEU A 876 -27.39 13.87 24.53
N GLU A 877 -27.77 12.66 24.13
CA GLU A 877 -28.82 12.36 23.13
C GLU A 877 -28.64 13.18 21.84
N LEU A 878 -27.40 13.28 21.35
CA LEU A 878 -27.07 14.10 20.19
C LEU A 878 -27.57 13.45 18.90
N SER A 879 -27.98 14.30 17.96
CA SER A 879 -28.40 13.90 16.62
C SER A 879 -27.48 14.50 15.56
N ALA A 880 -27.23 13.75 14.49
CA ALA A 880 -26.42 14.22 13.38
C ALA A 880 -27.00 15.51 12.77
N GLY A 881 -26.15 16.53 12.60
CA GLY A 881 -26.51 17.78 11.93
C GLY A 881 -26.51 17.64 10.41
N TRP A 882 -26.17 18.72 9.71
CA TRP A 882 -25.96 18.69 8.26
C TRP A 882 -24.69 17.92 7.87
N SER A 883 -23.59 18.09 8.60
CA SER A 883 -22.34 17.36 8.40
C SER A 883 -22.36 15.96 9.01
N ASN A 884 -21.56 15.04 8.45
CA ASN A 884 -21.24 13.73 9.05
C ASN A 884 -20.08 13.81 10.05
N GLU A 885 -19.41 14.96 10.12
CA GLU A 885 -18.29 15.21 11.03
C GLU A 885 -18.76 15.50 12.44
N VAL A 886 -17.90 15.16 13.40
CA VAL A 886 -18.08 15.45 14.82
C VAL A 886 -17.11 16.56 15.20
N GLU A 887 -17.64 17.77 15.39
CA GLU A 887 -16.86 18.90 15.91
C GLU A 887 -16.67 18.74 17.42
N VAL A 888 -15.40 18.76 17.85
CA VAL A 888 -14.98 18.79 19.25
C VAL A 888 -14.09 20.00 19.47
N LYS A 889 -14.45 20.84 20.44
CA LYS A 889 -13.66 22.01 20.85
C LYS A 889 -13.13 21.83 22.26
N ILE A 890 -11.82 21.99 22.41
CA ILE A 890 -11.11 21.93 23.68
C ILE A 890 -10.57 23.33 23.99
N TYR A 891 -10.85 23.78 25.20
CA TYR A 891 -10.49 25.07 25.72
C TYR A 891 -9.56 24.87 26.90
N ILE A 892 -8.28 25.23 26.77
CA ILE A 892 -7.28 25.14 27.84
C ILE A 892 -7.09 26.54 28.41
N HIS A 893 -7.46 26.71 29.67
CA HIS A 893 -7.32 27.96 30.39
C HIS A 893 -5.88 28.11 30.93
N PRO A 894 -5.30 29.32 30.90
CA PRO A 894 -4.01 29.56 31.53
C PRO A 894 -4.09 29.24 33.03
N VAL A 895 -2.99 28.71 33.58
CA VAL A 895 -2.88 28.47 35.03
C VAL A 895 -2.81 29.84 35.70
N ALA A 896 -3.69 30.06 36.68
CA ALA A 896 -3.83 31.35 37.38
C ALA A 896 -2.68 31.61 38.35
#